data_AF-A0A2N9JAG9-F1
#
_entry.id   AF-A0A2N9JAG9-F1
#
_cell.length_a   1.000
_cell.length_b   1.000
_cell.length_c   1.000
_cell.angle_alpha   90.00
_cell.angle_beta   90.00
_cell.angle_gamma   90.00
#
_symmetry.space_group_name_H-M   'P 1'
#
loop_
_entity.id
_entity.type
_entity.pdbx_description
1 polymer ?
#
loop_
_entity_poly.entity_id
_entity_poly.type
_entity_poly.pdbx_seq_one_letter_code
_entity_poly.pdbx_strand_id
1 'polypeptide(L)'
;MARSSLVLYYLSNRRISGSGSGSGLFRTFFFIPTTLALTTSLFILFYISTTSNLFIHPHPTFSRLKSSHASPTSTFSISFHNHSKTPFHLPPQIVHFEERFGIQRPLQPRFASHGNYVNNNKVYHDRDIFVEDYKEMNRSFKIYVYPHRRNDPFVNVLLPVDYEPGGNYASESYFKKVLMKSHFITKDPTKADLFFLPFSIARLRHEPRIGVGGIQDFIKDYILNISQKYPYWNRTGGADHFYVACHSIGRSAMDKANEVKFNAIQVVCSSTYFQPGYIAHKDACLPQIWPRQGVLPNLSSSKRKKLAFFAGKINSPVREKLLQVWRNDTEIFAHFGRLTTPYADELLGSKFCLHVKGFEVNTARIADSLYYGCVPVVIANYYDLPFADILNWESFSINVATLDIPLLKRILKGFSSEEYLMFQRNVLKVRKHFQWHPSPVDYDAFYMVMYELWLRRSSIIRNKKKIWGLVNSLDPLEPYANPRTTYPVPKEHSNLFIYAKIFGGFAKIRSSICDLVIISRLLNATLVIPEIQDSTRSKGISYKFKSFSYLYNEEQFIASLKNDIIIVKSLPENLKAVRRRNEFPTFRPKSSASPKYYIEEVLPKLKKAKVIGLVLTDGGCLQSILPPSMAEFQRLRCRVAFHALQFRSDIQILGRRMVERLRAWGQPFLALHPGLLRDTLAYHGCAELFQDVHTELIQYRRAQMIKRGIVNEELSVDSHLRRENGSCPLMPEEDRNNIGGIGVAFVNVVVKLWSITALCCFPGIVVFPVFNVWVQ
;
A
#
# COMPACT_ATOMS: atom_id res chain seq x y z
N MET A 1 -29.19 -0.33 -38.54
CA MET A 1 -29.46 1.12 -38.71
C MET A 1 -28.15 1.80 -39.07
N ALA A 2 -28.06 2.26 -40.32
CA ALA A 2 -26.93 3.01 -40.86
C ALA A 2 -27.35 4.48 -41.03
N ARG A 3 -26.35 5.38 -41.05
CA ARG A 3 -26.38 6.84 -41.30
C ARG A 3 -26.40 7.75 -40.06
N SER A 4 -25.21 8.12 -39.59
CA SER A 4 -24.98 9.41 -38.92
C SER A 4 -23.50 9.81 -38.80
N SER A 5 -22.62 9.33 -39.68
CA SER A 5 -21.16 9.59 -39.64
C SER A 5 -20.61 10.46 -40.78
N LEU A 6 -21.45 11.14 -41.57
CA LEU A 6 -20.98 11.90 -42.76
C LEU A 6 -20.94 13.43 -42.62
N VAL A 7 -21.37 14.02 -41.48
CA VAL A 7 -21.49 15.49 -41.36
C VAL A 7 -20.26 16.15 -40.71
N LEU A 8 -19.46 15.41 -39.94
CA LEU A 8 -18.28 15.97 -39.26
C LEU A 8 -17.01 16.00 -40.14
N TYR A 9 -17.02 15.32 -41.28
CA TYR A 9 -15.86 15.27 -42.18
C TYR A 9 -15.79 16.48 -43.13
N TYR A 10 -16.90 17.18 -43.37
CA TYR A 10 -16.95 18.30 -44.33
C TYR A 10 -16.65 19.69 -43.73
N LEU A 11 -16.57 19.82 -42.41
CA LEU A 11 -16.35 21.12 -41.74
C LEU A 11 -14.90 21.37 -41.29
N SER A 12 -13.99 20.40 -41.46
CA SER A 12 -12.59 20.53 -41.03
C SER A 12 -11.61 21.00 -42.13
N ASN A 13 -12.07 21.24 -43.37
CA ASN A 13 -11.19 21.63 -44.47
C ASN A 13 -11.71 22.87 -45.23
N ARG A 14 -11.43 24.06 -44.69
CA ARG A 14 -11.12 25.23 -45.52
C ARG A 14 -10.27 26.24 -44.73
N ARG A 15 -9.00 26.31 -45.11
CA ARG A 15 -8.02 27.31 -44.69
C ARG A 15 -8.33 28.67 -45.33
N ILE A 16 -8.18 29.71 -44.50
CA ILE A 16 -7.38 30.93 -44.70
C ILE A 16 -7.38 31.52 -46.12
N SER A 17 -8.04 32.66 -46.28
CA SER A 17 -7.62 33.74 -47.18
C SER A 17 -8.43 35.03 -46.93
N GLY A 18 -7.73 36.16 -46.86
CA GLY A 18 -8.22 37.46 -47.37
C GLY A 18 -9.10 38.34 -46.47
N SER A 19 -8.46 39.36 -45.89
CA SER A 19 -8.86 40.78 -45.79
C SER A 19 -10.34 41.20 -45.68
N GLY A 20 -10.62 42.07 -44.70
CA GLY A 20 -11.45 43.27 -44.92
C GLY A 20 -12.81 43.32 -44.20
N SER A 21 -12.87 44.16 -43.16
CA SER A 21 -13.95 45.12 -42.85
C SER A 21 -15.43 44.70 -43.03
N GLY A 22 -16.20 44.74 -41.94
CA GLY A 22 -17.67 44.84 -42.04
C GLY A 22 -18.42 44.42 -40.78
N SER A 23 -18.63 45.36 -39.87
CA SER A 23 -19.48 45.27 -38.68
C SER A 23 -20.91 44.82 -38.98
N GLY A 24 -21.41 43.79 -38.30
CA GLY A 24 -22.85 43.46 -38.37
C GLY A 24 -23.36 42.14 -37.79
N LEU A 25 -22.53 41.27 -37.19
CA LEU A 25 -23.00 39.92 -36.80
C LEU A 25 -22.49 39.40 -35.44
N PHE A 26 -22.23 40.29 -34.46
CA PHE A 26 -21.60 39.92 -33.19
C PHE A 26 -22.52 39.88 -31.94
N ARG A 27 -23.84 40.12 -32.09
CA ARG A 27 -24.74 40.18 -30.92
C ARG A 27 -25.58 38.92 -30.64
N THR A 28 -25.63 37.94 -31.55
CA THR A 28 -26.51 36.77 -31.41
C THR A 28 -25.81 35.49 -30.93
N PHE A 29 -24.47 35.44 -30.90
CA PHE A 29 -23.72 34.23 -30.53
C PHE A 29 -23.29 34.12 -29.06
N PHE A 30 -23.52 35.15 -28.24
CA PHE A 30 -23.11 35.16 -26.82
C PHE A 30 -24.22 34.82 -25.81
N PHE A 31 -25.49 34.78 -26.22
CA PHE A 31 -26.60 34.53 -25.30
C PHE A 31 -27.02 33.05 -25.17
N ILE A 32 -26.71 32.21 -26.15
CA ILE A 32 -27.11 30.79 -26.14
C ILE A 32 -26.29 29.95 -25.12
N PRO A 33 -24.97 30.12 -24.95
CA PRO A 33 -24.21 29.33 -24.00
C PRO A 33 -24.53 29.67 -22.53
N THR A 34 -24.82 30.94 -22.25
CA THR A 34 -25.13 31.43 -20.90
C THR A 34 -26.51 31.00 -20.43
N THR A 35 -27.52 31.00 -21.32
CA THR A 35 -28.84 30.46 -20.99
C THR A 35 -28.80 28.95 -20.75
N LEU A 36 -27.98 28.21 -21.50
CA LEU A 36 -27.83 26.75 -21.31
C LEU A 36 -27.09 26.41 -19.99
N ALA A 37 -26.10 27.22 -19.61
CA ALA A 37 -25.36 27.07 -18.35
C ALA A 37 -26.21 27.43 -17.12
N LEU A 38 -27.07 28.45 -17.22
CA LEU A 38 -28.00 28.84 -16.17
C LEU A 38 -29.10 27.80 -15.96
N THR A 39 -29.69 27.29 -17.04
CA THR A 39 -30.73 26.25 -16.98
C THR A 39 -30.18 24.95 -16.40
N THR A 40 -29.00 24.50 -16.83
CA THR A 40 -28.37 23.30 -16.25
C THR A 40 -28.03 23.46 -14.76
N SER A 41 -27.56 24.65 -14.36
CA SER A 41 -27.27 24.94 -12.94
C SER A 41 -28.54 24.97 -12.08
N LEU A 42 -29.66 25.49 -12.60
CA LEU A 42 -30.98 25.46 -11.95
C LEU A 42 -31.52 24.04 -11.79
N PHE A 43 -31.38 23.17 -12.80
CA PHE A 43 -31.77 21.77 -12.70
C PHE A 43 -30.96 21.00 -11.65
N ILE A 44 -29.66 21.29 -11.53
CA ILE A 44 -28.80 20.67 -10.51
C ILE A 44 -29.21 21.13 -9.11
N LEU A 45 -29.48 22.42 -8.91
CA LEU A 45 -29.95 22.95 -7.61
C LEU A 45 -31.33 22.40 -7.25
N PHE A 46 -32.25 22.29 -8.22
CA PHE A 46 -33.55 21.67 -8.00
C PHE A 46 -33.41 20.20 -7.61
N TYR A 47 -32.58 19.43 -8.32
CA TYR A 47 -32.30 18.03 -8.00
C TYR A 47 -31.72 17.85 -6.59
N ILE A 48 -30.75 18.68 -6.19
CA ILE A 48 -30.18 18.67 -4.84
C ILE A 48 -31.25 19.02 -3.80
N SER A 49 -32.08 20.03 -4.05
CA SER A 49 -33.17 20.42 -3.14
C SER A 49 -34.20 19.31 -2.96
N THR A 50 -34.60 18.63 -4.04
CA THR A 50 -35.59 17.54 -3.98
C THR A 50 -35.03 16.27 -3.34
N THR A 51 -33.73 16.01 -3.46
CA THR A 51 -33.10 14.81 -2.87
C THR A 51 -32.67 15.02 -1.41
N SER A 52 -32.50 16.27 -0.97
CA SER A 52 -32.11 16.60 0.42
C SER A 52 -33.26 16.48 1.42
N ASN A 53 -34.52 16.49 0.98
CA ASN A 53 -35.70 16.33 1.85
C ASN A 53 -36.14 14.86 2.07
N LEU A 54 -35.40 13.89 1.52
CA LEU A 54 -35.72 12.45 1.65
C LEU A 54 -34.98 11.75 2.82
N PHE A 55 -34.22 12.47 3.64
CA PHE A 55 -33.54 11.94 4.83
C PHE A 55 -33.77 12.81 6.08
N ILE A 56 -35.02 12.96 6.50
CA ILE A 56 -35.34 13.31 7.89
C ILE A 56 -36.42 12.33 8.36
N HIS A 57 -36.00 11.28 9.06
CA HIS A 57 -36.91 10.53 9.94
C HIS A 57 -36.68 10.94 11.40
N PRO A 58 -37.75 11.01 12.22
CA PRO A 58 -37.69 11.55 13.57
C PRO A 58 -37.11 10.52 14.56
N HIS A 59 -36.25 10.98 15.46
CA HIS A 59 -35.82 10.20 16.63
C HIS A 59 -37.00 9.90 17.57
N PRO A 60 -37.14 8.66 18.09
CA PRO A 60 -37.98 8.42 19.24
C PRO A 60 -37.25 8.81 20.53
N THR A 61 -37.86 9.73 21.27
CA THR A 61 -37.60 10.07 22.66
C THR A 61 -38.06 8.94 23.59
N PHE A 62 -37.18 8.36 24.40
CA PHE A 62 -37.42 7.67 25.70
C PHE A 62 -36.03 7.23 26.19
N SER A 63 -35.57 7.34 27.43
CA SER A 63 -36.02 7.92 28.69
C SER A 63 -34.81 7.85 29.62
N ARG A 64 -34.68 8.84 30.52
CA ARG A 64 -33.77 8.82 31.67
C ARG A 64 -33.79 7.46 32.36
N LEU A 65 -32.64 6.79 32.45
CA LEU A 65 -32.34 5.93 33.59
C LEU A 65 -31.19 6.53 34.38
N LYS A 66 -31.44 6.60 35.69
CA LYS A 66 -30.64 7.27 36.71
C LYS A 66 -29.26 6.63 36.85
N SER A 67 -28.30 7.53 37.02
CA SER A 67 -27.05 7.33 37.75
C SER A 67 -27.27 6.53 39.05
N SER A 68 -26.44 5.51 39.26
CA SER A 68 -26.09 5.03 40.59
C SER A 68 -24.57 5.06 40.74
N HIS A 69 -24.12 5.93 41.63
CA HIS A 69 -22.77 6.04 42.15
C HIS A 69 -22.25 4.71 42.74
N ALA A 70 -20.99 4.39 42.47
CA ALA A 70 -20.11 3.71 43.42
C ALA A 70 -18.64 4.00 43.09
N SER A 71 -17.95 4.64 44.02
CA SER A 71 -16.48 4.71 44.17
C SER A 71 -16.18 4.31 45.64
N PRO A 72 -14.92 4.19 46.09
CA PRO A 72 -13.93 3.17 45.74
C PRO A 72 -13.26 2.58 47.00
N THR A 73 -12.87 1.31 47.05
CA THR A 73 -11.87 0.84 48.04
C THR A 73 -11.27 -0.51 47.67
N SER A 74 -9.98 -0.53 47.35
CA SER A 74 -9.05 -1.53 47.90
C SER A 74 -7.61 -1.13 47.54
N THR A 75 -6.94 -0.58 48.53
CA THR A 75 -5.49 -0.47 48.68
C THR A 75 -4.81 -1.84 48.52
N PHE A 76 -3.84 -1.94 47.61
CA PHE A 76 -2.83 -2.98 47.65
C PHE A 76 -1.44 -2.34 47.57
N SER A 77 -0.72 -2.45 48.68
CA SER A 77 0.70 -2.15 48.86
C SER A 77 1.53 -3.32 48.32
N ILE A 78 2.48 -3.06 47.42
CA ILE A 78 3.53 -4.03 47.07
C ILE A 78 4.90 -3.35 47.18
N SER A 79 5.75 -4.03 47.94
CA SER A 79 7.11 -3.71 48.36
C SER A 79 8.12 -3.77 47.20
N PHE A 80 9.08 -2.84 47.21
CA PHE A 80 10.24 -2.83 46.32
C PHE A 80 11.32 -3.81 46.82
N HIS A 81 11.74 -4.74 45.97
CA HIS A 81 13.03 -5.41 46.12
C HIS A 81 13.97 -5.08 44.96
N ASN A 82 15.04 -4.35 45.32
CA ASN A 82 16.23 -4.09 44.52
C ASN A 82 16.99 -5.38 44.26
N HIS A 83 17.41 -5.62 43.02
CA HIS A 83 18.61 -6.40 42.76
C HIS A 83 19.53 -5.71 41.75
N SER A 84 20.80 -5.88 42.05
CA SER A 84 21.99 -5.16 41.66
C SER A 84 22.52 -5.47 40.25
N LYS A 85 23.27 -4.48 39.73
CA LYS A 85 24.16 -4.50 38.57
C LYS A 85 25.17 -5.65 38.58
N THR A 86 25.57 -6.12 37.39
CA THR A 86 26.99 -6.20 36.95
C THR A 86 27.12 -6.35 35.41
N PRO A 87 28.25 -5.92 34.80
CA PRO A 87 28.43 -5.76 33.36
C PRO A 87 29.36 -6.82 32.72
N PHE A 88 29.29 -7.02 31.40
CA PHE A 88 30.31 -7.77 30.64
C PHE A 88 30.76 -7.04 29.35
N HIS A 89 32.09 -6.90 29.25
CA HIS A 89 32.91 -6.42 28.13
C HIS A 89 33.30 -7.57 27.19
N LEU A 90 33.65 -7.28 25.92
CA LEU A 90 34.76 -7.88 25.12
C LEU A 90 34.84 -7.22 23.71
N PRO A 91 35.95 -7.34 22.93
CA PRO A 91 36.92 -6.25 22.61
C PRO A 91 37.07 -5.96 21.07
N PRO A 92 37.97 -5.05 20.63
CA PRO A 92 38.09 -4.65 19.22
C PRO A 92 39.13 -5.48 18.45
N GLN A 93 38.89 -5.74 17.16
CA GLN A 93 39.92 -6.19 16.21
C GLN A 93 40.15 -5.16 15.11
N ILE A 94 41.42 -4.81 14.96
CA ILE A 94 42.03 -3.95 13.94
C ILE A 94 42.59 -4.89 12.86
N VAL A 95 42.31 -4.64 11.57
CA VAL A 95 43.14 -5.15 10.46
C VAL A 95 43.28 -4.08 9.37
N HIS A 96 44.51 -3.92 8.91
CA HIS A 96 45.09 -2.90 8.06
C HIS A 96 44.49 -2.77 6.65
N PHE A 97 44.49 -1.54 6.13
CA PHE A 97 44.23 -1.14 4.75
C PHE A 97 45.58 -0.90 4.03
N GLU A 98 45.80 -1.54 2.88
CA GLU A 98 46.84 -1.15 1.91
C GLU A 98 46.17 -0.64 0.63
N GLU A 99 46.54 0.59 0.24
CA GLU A 99 46.14 1.25 -1.00
C GLU A 99 47.02 0.81 -2.19
N ARG A 100 46.41 0.59 -3.36
CA ARG A 100 47.07 0.80 -4.67
C ARG A 100 46.12 1.47 -5.66
N PHE A 101 46.55 2.63 -6.14
CA PHE A 101 45.96 3.44 -7.21
C PHE A 101 46.20 2.84 -8.61
N GLY A 102 45.24 3.02 -9.52
CA GLY A 102 45.39 2.68 -10.95
C GLY A 102 44.19 3.00 -11.87
N ILE A 103 44.09 4.27 -12.30
CA ILE A 103 43.63 4.81 -13.61
C ILE A 103 42.29 4.34 -14.22
N GLN A 104 41.32 5.26 -14.28
CA GLN A 104 40.00 5.14 -14.92
C GLN A 104 40.02 5.22 -16.46
N ARG A 105 39.30 4.29 -17.12
CA ARG A 105 38.70 4.45 -18.46
C ARG A 105 37.18 4.64 -18.34
N PRO A 106 36.49 5.27 -19.31
CA PRO A 106 35.11 5.71 -19.16
C PRO A 106 34.14 4.53 -19.10
N LEU A 107 33.28 4.50 -18.08
CA LEU A 107 32.29 3.45 -17.81
C LEU A 107 31.10 3.50 -18.79
N GLN A 108 30.85 2.36 -19.43
CA GLN A 108 29.63 2.03 -20.17
C GLN A 108 28.39 1.98 -19.24
N PRO A 109 27.18 2.22 -19.77
CA PRO A 109 25.94 2.17 -19.01
C PRO A 109 25.63 0.73 -18.53
N ARG A 110 25.67 0.51 -17.22
CA ARG A 110 25.30 -0.76 -16.56
C ARG A 110 23.78 -0.94 -16.60
N PHE A 111 23.31 -1.87 -17.44
CA PHE A 111 21.93 -2.36 -17.44
C PHE A 111 21.82 -3.64 -16.60
N ALA A 112 20.73 -3.74 -15.83
CA ALA A 112 20.23 -4.90 -15.10
C ALA A 112 21.22 -5.55 -14.11
N SER A 113 20.89 -5.47 -12.82
CA SER A 113 21.66 -6.17 -11.79
C SER A 113 21.78 -7.65 -12.15
N HIS A 114 23.03 -8.11 -12.27
CA HIS A 114 23.34 -9.52 -12.17
C HIS A 114 23.09 -9.91 -10.71
N GLY A 115 21.84 -10.24 -10.38
CA GLY A 115 21.56 -11.01 -9.17
C GLY A 115 22.32 -12.33 -9.30
N ASN A 116 23.06 -12.73 -8.27
CA ASN A 116 23.70 -14.05 -8.20
C ASN A 116 22.60 -15.13 -8.18
N TYR A 117 22.09 -15.54 -9.36
CA TYR A 117 21.15 -16.66 -9.53
C TYR A 117 21.78 -18.02 -9.15
N VAL A 118 23.08 -18.04 -8.87
CA VAL A 118 23.92 -19.24 -8.67
C VAL A 118 23.53 -20.05 -7.42
N ASN A 119 22.68 -19.55 -6.50
CA ASN A 119 22.37 -20.27 -5.26
C ASN A 119 20.87 -20.57 -4.98
N ASN A 120 19.94 -20.28 -5.90
CA ASN A 120 18.49 -20.40 -5.63
C ASN A 120 17.90 -21.76 -6.07
N ASN A 121 18.48 -22.87 -5.58
CA ASN A 121 18.04 -24.24 -5.92
C ASN A 121 16.75 -24.71 -5.23
N LYS A 122 16.21 -23.93 -4.29
CA LYS A 122 15.03 -24.30 -3.49
C LYS A 122 13.75 -23.80 -4.17
N VAL A 123 12.89 -24.74 -4.58
CA VAL A 123 11.61 -24.45 -5.28
C VAL A 123 10.48 -24.01 -4.33
N TYR A 124 10.65 -24.22 -3.03
CA TYR A 124 9.75 -23.73 -1.98
C TYR A 124 10.45 -22.61 -1.22
N HIS A 125 9.68 -21.64 -0.72
CA HIS A 125 10.21 -20.62 0.19
C HIS A 125 10.67 -21.27 1.50
N ASP A 126 9.80 -22.09 2.09
CA ASP A 126 10.12 -22.97 3.21
C ASP A 126 9.42 -24.33 3.02
N ARG A 127 10.21 -25.37 2.74
CA ARG A 127 9.68 -26.70 2.45
C ARG A 127 9.18 -27.40 3.71
N ASP A 128 9.89 -27.22 4.82
CA ASP A 128 9.62 -27.99 6.03
C ASP A 128 8.33 -27.48 6.69
N ILE A 129 8.15 -26.15 6.75
CA ILE A 129 6.89 -25.53 7.16
C ILE A 129 5.75 -25.97 6.25
N PHE A 130 5.93 -25.90 4.93
CA PHE A 130 4.89 -26.30 3.98
C PHE A 130 4.43 -27.75 4.20
N VAL A 131 5.36 -28.69 4.39
CA VAL A 131 5.03 -30.11 4.58
C VAL A 131 4.32 -30.35 5.90
N GLU A 132 4.71 -29.66 6.97
CA GLU A 132 4.04 -29.76 8.28
C GLU A 132 2.62 -29.19 8.22
N ASP A 133 2.48 -27.97 7.72
CA ASP A 133 1.19 -27.28 7.57
C ASP A 133 0.27 -28.03 6.60
N TYR A 134 0.80 -28.64 5.55
CA TYR A 134 0.04 -29.47 4.62
C TYR A 134 -0.59 -30.67 5.32
N LYS A 135 0.17 -31.35 6.18
CA LYS A 135 -0.35 -32.50 6.96
C LYS A 135 -1.46 -32.05 7.91
N GLU A 136 -1.27 -30.91 8.57
CA GLU A 136 -2.28 -30.34 9.47
C GLU A 136 -3.54 -29.95 8.69
N MET A 137 -3.41 -29.23 7.57
CA MET A 137 -4.51 -28.94 6.66
C MET A 137 -5.27 -30.21 6.28
N ASN A 138 -4.56 -31.21 5.77
CA ASN A 138 -5.20 -32.42 5.26
C ASN A 138 -6.00 -33.16 6.35
N ARG A 139 -5.56 -33.05 7.62
CA ARG A 139 -6.21 -33.65 8.78
C ARG A 139 -7.40 -32.84 9.28
N SER A 140 -7.24 -31.53 9.50
CA SER A 140 -8.19 -30.72 10.27
C SER A 140 -9.11 -29.83 9.45
N PHE A 141 -8.73 -29.47 8.21
CA PHE A 141 -9.49 -28.48 7.45
C PHE A 141 -10.89 -28.99 7.05
N LYS A 142 -11.91 -28.15 7.28
CA LYS A 142 -13.30 -28.45 6.96
C LYS A 142 -13.99 -27.30 6.25
N ILE A 143 -14.73 -27.63 5.20
CA ILE A 143 -15.49 -26.69 4.39
C ILE A 143 -16.97 -27.09 4.40
N TYR A 144 -17.83 -26.13 4.72
CA TYR A 144 -19.27 -26.29 4.54
C TYR A 144 -19.68 -25.75 3.17
N VAL A 145 -20.53 -26.49 2.45
CA VAL A 145 -21.08 -26.05 1.17
C VAL A 145 -22.57 -25.77 1.36
N TYR A 146 -23.04 -24.59 0.95
CA TYR A 146 -24.46 -24.28 1.01
C TYR A 146 -25.29 -25.30 0.22
N PRO A 147 -26.31 -25.92 0.82
CA PRO A 147 -27.02 -27.02 0.19
C PRO A 147 -28.01 -26.52 -0.85
N HIS A 148 -28.03 -27.20 -2.00
CA HIS A 148 -28.93 -26.95 -3.12
C HIS A 148 -29.61 -28.24 -3.57
N ARG A 149 -30.89 -28.15 -3.96
CA ARG A 149 -31.67 -29.31 -4.38
C ARG A 149 -31.41 -29.65 -5.84
N ARG A 150 -31.59 -30.91 -6.23
CA ARG A 150 -31.44 -31.33 -7.64
C ARG A 150 -32.51 -30.73 -8.57
N ASN A 151 -33.64 -30.29 -8.03
CA ASN A 151 -34.70 -29.60 -8.76
C ASN A 151 -34.58 -28.07 -8.71
N ASP A 152 -33.45 -27.54 -8.24
CA ASP A 152 -33.21 -26.09 -8.25
C ASP A 152 -33.22 -25.57 -9.70
N PRO A 153 -33.89 -24.45 -10.00
CA PRO A 153 -33.92 -23.88 -11.34
C PRO A 153 -32.52 -23.66 -11.91
N PHE A 154 -31.51 -23.39 -11.09
CA PHE A 154 -30.13 -23.11 -11.47
C PHE A 154 -29.17 -24.25 -11.10
N VAL A 155 -29.66 -25.49 -11.09
CA VAL A 155 -28.85 -26.70 -10.78
C VAL A 155 -27.55 -26.78 -11.59
N ASN A 156 -27.55 -26.37 -12.86
CA ASN A 156 -26.37 -26.37 -13.74
C ASN A 156 -25.28 -25.36 -13.34
N VAL A 157 -25.64 -24.36 -12.55
CA VAL A 157 -24.76 -23.34 -11.97
C VAL A 157 -24.28 -23.77 -10.58
N LEU A 158 -25.18 -24.35 -9.78
CA LEU A 158 -24.98 -24.60 -8.34
C LEU A 158 -24.40 -25.99 -8.03
N LEU A 159 -24.60 -27.01 -8.86
CA LEU A 159 -24.02 -28.35 -8.68
C LEU A 159 -22.73 -28.57 -9.50
N PRO A 160 -21.87 -29.54 -9.13
CA PRO A 160 -20.70 -29.90 -9.92
C PRO A 160 -21.09 -30.53 -11.26
N VAL A 161 -20.20 -30.42 -12.25
CA VAL A 161 -20.37 -31.09 -13.55
C VAL A 161 -20.09 -32.60 -13.44
N ASP A 162 -20.75 -33.39 -14.28
CA ASP A 162 -20.61 -34.84 -14.39
C ASP A 162 -19.55 -35.28 -15.41
N TYR A 163 -19.24 -34.46 -16.41
CA TYR A 163 -18.18 -34.69 -17.41
C TYR A 163 -16.80 -34.15 -16.98
N GLU A 164 -15.74 -34.50 -17.73
CA GLU A 164 -14.38 -33.98 -17.51
C GLU A 164 -14.23 -32.53 -18.01
N PRO A 165 -13.93 -31.56 -17.14
CA PRO A 165 -13.84 -30.17 -17.55
C PRO A 165 -12.73 -29.90 -18.58
N GLY A 166 -13.00 -29.01 -19.53
CA GLY A 166 -12.06 -28.62 -20.57
C GLY A 166 -12.01 -27.11 -20.80
N GLY A 167 -10.97 -26.68 -21.52
CA GLY A 167 -10.81 -25.30 -21.98
C GLY A 167 -10.54 -24.28 -20.86
N ASN A 168 -10.84 -23.01 -21.14
CA ASN A 168 -10.45 -21.87 -20.31
C ASN A 168 -11.00 -21.88 -18.88
N TYR A 169 -12.11 -22.56 -18.62
CA TYR A 169 -12.77 -22.56 -17.30
C TYR A 169 -12.64 -23.92 -16.60
N ALA A 170 -11.75 -24.80 -17.10
CA ALA A 170 -11.54 -26.13 -16.56
C ALA A 170 -11.19 -26.09 -15.06
N SER A 171 -10.26 -25.23 -14.64
CA SER A 171 -9.84 -25.13 -13.23
C SER A 171 -11.00 -24.82 -12.27
N GLU A 172 -11.91 -23.91 -12.64
CA GLU A 172 -13.09 -23.57 -11.82
C GLU A 172 -14.00 -24.80 -11.65
N SER A 173 -14.23 -25.53 -12.75
CA SER A 173 -15.08 -26.72 -12.75
C SER A 173 -14.43 -27.92 -12.07
N TYR A 174 -13.11 -28.13 -12.24
CA TYR A 174 -12.35 -29.19 -11.58
C TYR A 174 -12.34 -28.99 -10.08
N PHE A 175 -12.00 -27.79 -9.62
CA PHE A 175 -12.01 -27.48 -8.19
C PHE A 175 -13.35 -27.86 -7.56
N LYS A 176 -14.46 -27.40 -8.15
CA LYS A 176 -15.80 -27.71 -7.66
C LYS A 176 -16.11 -29.21 -7.72
N LYS A 177 -15.81 -29.88 -8.84
CA LYS A 177 -16.04 -31.32 -9.02
C LYS A 177 -15.31 -32.16 -7.98
N VAL A 178 -14.04 -31.84 -7.72
CA VAL A 178 -13.18 -32.57 -6.78
C VAL A 178 -13.53 -32.24 -5.33
N LEU A 179 -13.75 -30.95 -4.99
CA LEU A 179 -14.16 -30.52 -3.65
C LEU A 179 -15.40 -31.27 -3.18
N MET A 180 -16.42 -31.37 -4.05
CA MET A 180 -17.70 -32.04 -3.77
C MET A 180 -17.58 -33.54 -3.45
N LYS A 181 -16.44 -34.17 -3.74
CA LYS A 181 -16.15 -35.58 -3.45
C LYS A 181 -15.05 -35.77 -2.39
N SER A 182 -14.48 -34.67 -1.89
CA SER A 182 -13.33 -34.70 -0.97
C SER A 182 -13.73 -34.83 0.49
N HIS A 183 -12.79 -35.30 1.33
CA HIS A 183 -12.95 -35.39 2.79
C HIS A 183 -12.92 -34.03 3.51
N PHE A 184 -12.63 -32.95 2.79
CA PHE A 184 -12.69 -31.59 3.32
C PHE A 184 -14.14 -31.13 3.57
N ILE A 185 -15.14 -31.73 2.90
CA ILE A 185 -16.55 -31.33 3.12
C ILE A 185 -17.07 -31.83 4.46
N THR A 186 -17.70 -30.93 5.21
CA THR A 186 -18.51 -31.26 6.39
C THR A 186 -19.98 -30.95 6.14
N LYS A 187 -20.87 -31.83 6.64
CA LYS A 187 -22.31 -31.56 6.71
C LYS A 187 -22.70 -30.70 7.91
N ASP A 188 -21.82 -30.65 8.92
CA ASP A 188 -22.00 -29.87 10.13
C ASP A 188 -21.31 -28.50 9.97
N PRO A 189 -22.07 -27.40 9.87
CA PRO A 189 -21.52 -26.06 9.69
C PRO A 189 -20.76 -25.55 10.92
N THR A 190 -20.96 -26.10 12.11
CA THR A 190 -20.21 -25.68 13.30
C THR A 190 -18.77 -26.19 13.30
N LYS A 191 -18.48 -27.22 12.48
CA LYS A 191 -17.13 -27.76 12.29
C LYS A 191 -16.37 -27.10 11.14
N ALA A 192 -17.02 -26.23 10.38
CA ALA A 192 -16.44 -25.65 9.17
C ALA A 192 -15.50 -24.48 9.49
N ASP A 193 -14.31 -24.50 8.90
CA ASP A 193 -13.36 -23.39 8.89
C ASP A 193 -13.74 -22.34 7.85
N LEU A 194 -14.25 -22.78 6.68
CA LEU A 194 -14.70 -21.92 5.59
C LEU A 194 -16.02 -22.41 4.99
N PHE A 195 -16.71 -21.49 4.31
CA PHE A 195 -18.00 -21.71 3.68
C PHE A 195 -17.91 -21.46 2.17
N PHE A 196 -18.16 -22.49 1.37
CA PHE A 196 -18.09 -22.38 -0.09
C PHE A 196 -19.39 -21.85 -0.68
N LEU A 197 -19.28 -20.84 -1.54
CA LEU A 197 -20.35 -20.32 -2.39
C LEU A 197 -20.29 -21.05 -3.75
N PRO A 198 -21.20 -21.99 -4.03
CA PRO A 198 -21.03 -22.96 -5.11
C PRO A 198 -21.44 -22.46 -6.49
N PHE A 199 -21.85 -21.19 -6.66
CA PHE A 199 -22.19 -20.66 -7.98
C PHE A 199 -20.95 -20.68 -8.90
N SER A 200 -21.16 -20.98 -10.18
CA SER A 200 -20.10 -20.92 -11.20
C SER A 200 -20.31 -19.72 -12.12
N ILE A 201 -19.34 -18.81 -12.16
CA ILE A 201 -19.37 -17.64 -13.05
C ILE A 201 -19.33 -18.09 -14.51
N ALA A 202 -18.54 -19.13 -14.81
CA ALA A 202 -18.48 -19.69 -16.16
C ALA A 202 -19.84 -20.25 -16.62
N ARG A 203 -20.61 -20.87 -15.73
CA ARG A 203 -21.94 -21.41 -16.05
C ARG A 203 -23.01 -20.32 -16.08
N LEU A 204 -22.97 -19.35 -15.16
CA LEU A 204 -23.88 -18.19 -15.15
C LEU A 204 -23.88 -17.45 -16.49
N ARG A 205 -22.69 -17.26 -17.09
CA ARG A 205 -22.55 -16.64 -18.41
C ARG A 205 -23.34 -17.37 -19.51
N HIS A 206 -23.40 -18.70 -19.45
CA HIS A 206 -24.03 -19.52 -20.49
C HIS A 206 -25.44 -19.97 -20.12
N GLU A 207 -25.95 -19.57 -18.95
CA GLU A 207 -27.32 -19.83 -18.51
C GLU A 207 -28.27 -18.88 -19.25
N PRO A 208 -29.16 -19.38 -20.13
CA PRO A 208 -29.99 -18.53 -21.00
C PRO A 208 -30.87 -17.53 -20.24
N ARG A 209 -31.32 -17.88 -19.03
CA ARG A 209 -32.18 -17.02 -18.21
C ARG A 209 -31.43 -15.85 -17.55
N ILE A 210 -30.10 -15.92 -17.46
CA ILE A 210 -29.27 -14.93 -16.76
C ILE A 210 -28.41 -14.15 -17.76
N GLY A 211 -27.71 -14.87 -18.65
CA GLY A 211 -26.74 -14.28 -19.57
C GLY A 211 -25.63 -13.51 -18.84
N VAL A 212 -24.89 -12.67 -19.57
CA VAL A 212 -23.82 -11.84 -18.96
C VAL A 212 -24.40 -10.70 -18.11
N GLY A 213 -25.50 -10.09 -18.54
CA GLY A 213 -26.10 -8.93 -17.89
C GLY A 213 -26.74 -9.24 -16.52
N GLY A 214 -27.28 -10.45 -16.34
CA GLY A 214 -27.95 -10.85 -15.10
C GLY A 214 -27.04 -11.42 -14.02
N ILE A 215 -25.74 -11.60 -14.27
CA ILE A 215 -24.81 -12.26 -13.33
C ILE A 215 -24.76 -11.52 -11.99
N GLN A 216 -24.66 -10.19 -12.04
CA GLN A 216 -24.57 -9.36 -10.84
C GLN A 216 -25.84 -9.42 -9.99
N ASP A 217 -27.01 -9.42 -10.65
CA ASP A 217 -28.31 -9.54 -9.97
C ASP A 217 -28.47 -10.93 -9.36
N PHE A 218 -28.13 -11.98 -10.11
CA PHE A 218 -28.16 -13.36 -9.59
C PHE A 218 -27.32 -13.51 -8.32
N ILE A 219 -26.09 -12.97 -8.31
CA ILE A 219 -25.20 -13.07 -7.16
C ILE A 219 -25.77 -12.28 -5.99
N LYS A 220 -26.24 -11.06 -6.21
CA LYS A 220 -26.86 -10.25 -5.17
C LYS A 220 -28.04 -10.99 -4.52
N ASP A 221 -28.93 -11.54 -5.34
CA ASP A 221 -30.11 -12.27 -4.87
C ASP A 221 -29.74 -13.59 -4.16
N TYR A 222 -28.71 -14.28 -4.67
CA TYR A 222 -28.16 -15.48 -4.03
C TYR A 222 -27.69 -15.18 -2.60
N ILE A 223 -26.93 -14.09 -2.43
CA ILE A 223 -26.37 -13.69 -1.14
C ILE A 223 -27.46 -13.22 -0.19
N LEU A 224 -28.43 -12.45 -0.69
CA LEU A 224 -29.61 -12.07 0.08
C LEU A 224 -30.36 -13.31 0.59
N ASN A 225 -30.57 -14.31 -0.25
CA ASN A 225 -31.27 -15.54 0.13
C ASN A 225 -30.49 -16.34 1.19
N ILE A 226 -29.18 -16.57 1.00
CA ILE A 226 -28.41 -17.33 2.00
C ILE A 226 -28.27 -16.59 3.33
N SER A 227 -28.21 -15.25 3.32
CA SER A 227 -28.09 -14.44 4.53
C SER A 227 -29.39 -14.40 5.34
N GLN A 228 -30.54 -14.53 4.69
CA GLN A 228 -31.84 -14.66 5.36
C GLN A 228 -32.10 -16.10 5.84
N LYS A 229 -31.68 -17.09 5.06
CA LYS A 229 -31.97 -18.50 5.33
C LYS A 229 -31.02 -19.15 6.34
N TYR A 230 -29.76 -18.73 6.36
CA TYR A 230 -28.72 -19.34 7.20
C TYR A 230 -28.03 -18.28 8.06
N PRO A 231 -27.71 -18.59 9.33
CA PRO A 231 -27.07 -17.63 10.22
C PRO A 231 -25.58 -17.41 9.91
N TYR A 232 -24.96 -18.28 9.10
CA TYR A 232 -23.51 -18.35 8.91
C TYR A 232 -22.93 -17.15 8.17
N TRP A 233 -23.65 -16.64 7.16
CA TRP A 233 -23.23 -15.44 6.42
C TRP A 233 -23.12 -14.22 7.35
N ASN A 234 -24.15 -14.00 8.17
CA ASN A 234 -24.25 -12.81 9.02
C ASN A 234 -23.23 -12.81 10.17
N ARG A 235 -22.68 -13.98 10.53
CA ARG A 235 -21.66 -14.11 11.59
C ARG A 235 -20.40 -13.29 11.31
N THR A 236 -19.97 -13.26 10.06
CA THR A 236 -18.70 -12.66 9.61
C THR A 236 -18.91 -11.63 8.51
N GLY A 237 -20.16 -11.43 8.06
CA GLY A 237 -20.46 -10.60 6.89
C GLY A 237 -19.84 -11.14 5.60
N GLY A 238 -19.59 -12.45 5.51
CA GLY A 238 -18.99 -13.09 4.34
C GLY A 238 -17.48 -13.34 4.43
N ALA A 239 -16.80 -12.99 5.53
CA ALA A 239 -15.34 -13.04 5.59
C ALA A 239 -14.76 -14.46 5.57
N ASP A 240 -15.48 -15.46 6.10
CA ASP A 240 -15.16 -16.88 6.03
C ASP A 240 -15.82 -17.61 4.85
N HIS A 241 -16.37 -16.85 3.90
CA HIS A 241 -16.93 -17.38 2.66
C HIS A 241 -15.91 -17.26 1.54
N PHE A 242 -15.96 -18.19 0.59
CA PHE A 242 -15.13 -18.12 -0.61
C PHE A 242 -15.89 -18.58 -1.84
N TYR A 243 -15.47 -18.08 -3.00
CA TYR A 243 -15.96 -18.53 -4.31
C TYR A 243 -14.79 -18.74 -5.27
N VAL A 244 -15.04 -19.49 -6.34
CA VAL A 244 -14.06 -19.75 -7.39
C VAL A 244 -14.53 -19.16 -8.72
N ALA A 245 -13.66 -18.40 -9.39
CA ALA A 245 -13.98 -17.84 -10.70
C ALA A 245 -12.77 -17.74 -11.63
N CYS A 246 -12.84 -18.35 -12.82
CA CYS A 246 -11.77 -18.29 -13.81
C CYS A 246 -12.07 -17.43 -15.04
N HIS A 247 -13.31 -16.94 -15.17
CA HIS A 247 -13.68 -16.03 -16.23
C HIS A 247 -13.32 -14.57 -15.89
N SER A 248 -12.90 -13.80 -16.88
CA SER A 248 -12.72 -12.34 -16.78
C SER A 248 -13.95 -11.56 -16.29
N ILE A 249 -15.18 -12.10 -16.44
CA ILE A 249 -16.40 -11.47 -15.92
C ILE A 249 -16.42 -11.55 -14.38
N GLY A 250 -15.68 -12.48 -13.77
CA GLY A 250 -15.52 -12.54 -12.31
C GLY A 250 -15.07 -11.22 -11.70
N ARG A 251 -14.34 -10.38 -12.45
CA ARG A 251 -13.93 -9.03 -12.04
C ARG A 251 -15.11 -8.10 -11.71
N SER A 252 -16.21 -8.19 -12.47
CA SER A 252 -17.39 -7.34 -12.32
C SER A 252 -18.61 -8.11 -11.81
N ALA A 253 -18.54 -9.45 -11.70
CA ALA A 253 -19.65 -10.29 -11.27
C ALA A 253 -20.19 -9.88 -9.89
N MET A 254 -19.33 -9.35 -9.02
CA MET A 254 -19.68 -8.97 -7.65
C MET A 254 -20.07 -7.50 -7.49
N ASP A 255 -20.17 -6.70 -8.57
CA ASP A 255 -20.33 -5.24 -8.46
C ASP A 255 -21.67 -4.80 -7.81
N LYS A 256 -22.71 -5.63 -7.87
CA LYS A 256 -23.98 -5.40 -7.14
C LYS A 256 -24.03 -6.06 -5.76
N ALA A 257 -22.98 -6.76 -5.35
CA ALA A 257 -22.86 -7.49 -4.09
C ALA A 257 -21.51 -7.16 -3.42
N ASN A 258 -21.37 -5.91 -2.95
CA ASN A 258 -20.12 -5.38 -2.42
C ASN A 258 -19.59 -6.18 -1.22
N GLU A 259 -20.49 -6.68 -0.39
CA GLU A 259 -20.19 -7.55 0.74
C GLU A 259 -19.41 -8.80 0.31
N VAL A 260 -19.79 -9.46 -0.79
CA VAL A 260 -19.03 -10.60 -1.34
C VAL A 260 -17.70 -10.11 -1.90
N LYS A 261 -17.73 -9.03 -2.67
CA LYS A 261 -16.57 -8.51 -3.39
C LYS A 261 -15.40 -8.21 -2.44
N PHE A 262 -15.70 -7.62 -1.29
CA PHE A 262 -14.66 -7.16 -0.36
C PHE A 262 -14.41 -8.12 0.79
N ASN A 263 -15.42 -8.86 1.27
CA ASN A 263 -15.24 -9.70 2.46
C ASN A 263 -14.89 -11.15 2.09
N ALA A 264 -15.56 -11.75 1.10
CA ALA A 264 -15.32 -13.15 0.76
C ALA A 264 -13.93 -13.34 0.13
N ILE A 265 -13.31 -14.49 0.39
CA ILE A 265 -12.06 -14.92 -0.24
C ILE A 265 -12.34 -15.20 -1.72
N GLN A 266 -11.66 -14.48 -2.60
CA GLN A 266 -11.74 -14.66 -4.04
C GLN A 266 -10.67 -15.65 -4.48
N VAL A 267 -11.06 -16.81 -5.01
CA VAL A 267 -10.15 -17.76 -5.63
C VAL A 267 -10.29 -17.61 -7.14
N VAL A 268 -9.41 -16.84 -7.76
CA VAL A 268 -9.60 -16.38 -9.15
C VAL A 268 -8.44 -16.74 -10.07
N CYS A 269 -8.73 -17.04 -11.34
CA CYS A 269 -7.66 -17.23 -12.32
C CYS A 269 -6.99 -15.90 -12.73
N SER A 270 -7.71 -14.78 -12.72
CA SER A 270 -7.22 -13.45 -13.15
C SER A 270 -6.75 -12.61 -11.96
N SER A 271 -5.76 -13.09 -11.22
CA SER A 271 -5.23 -12.42 -10.01
C SER A 271 -4.30 -11.25 -10.34
N THR A 272 -4.76 -10.01 -10.19
CA THR A 272 -3.89 -8.84 -10.40
C THR A 272 -4.15 -7.75 -9.39
N TYR A 273 -3.09 -7.05 -8.97
CA TYR A 273 -3.18 -5.94 -8.00
C TYR A 273 -4.06 -4.78 -8.47
N PHE A 274 -4.38 -4.69 -9.77
CA PHE A 274 -5.30 -3.68 -10.32
C PHE A 274 -6.73 -4.17 -10.53
N GLN A 275 -7.03 -5.41 -10.15
CA GLN A 275 -8.40 -5.91 -10.13
C GLN A 275 -9.13 -5.30 -8.92
N PRO A 276 -10.22 -4.53 -9.14
CA PRO A 276 -10.96 -3.93 -8.04
C PRO A 276 -11.50 -4.99 -7.09
N GLY A 277 -11.13 -4.90 -5.81
CA GLY A 277 -11.57 -5.84 -4.77
C GLY A 277 -10.66 -7.07 -4.57
N TYR A 278 -9.68 -7.31 -5.44
CA TYR A 278 -8.68 -8.37 -5.22
C TYR A 278 -7.60 -7.91 -4.25
N ILE A 279 -7.35 -8.71 -3.22
CA ILE A 279 -6.40 -8.43 -2.14
C ILE A 279 -5.53 -9.67 -1.94
N ALA A 280 -4.27 -9.67 -2.39
CA ALA A 280 -3.42 -10.87 -2.43
C ALA A 280 -3.25 -11.61 -1.08
N HIS A 281 -3.32 -10.91 0.05
CA HIS A 281 -3.23 -11.55 1.39
C HIS A 281 -4.54 -12.17 1.88
N LYS A 282 -5.68 -11.81 1.27
CA LYS A 282 -7.01 -12.37 1.56
C LYS A 282 -7.41 -13.38 0.49
N ASP A 283 -7.03 -13.14 -0.75
CA ASP A 283 -7.46 -13.84 -1.95
C ASP A 283 -6.39 -14.82 -2.44
N ALA A 284 -6.75 -15.66 -3.39
CA ALA A 284 -5.83 -16.66 -3.93
C ALA A 284 -5.91 -16.72 -5.46
N CYS A 285 -4.74 -16.88 -6.09
CA CYS A 285 -4.65 -17.16 -7.51
C CYS A 285 -4.90 -18.66 -7.78
N LEU A 286 -5.92 -18.96 -8.59
CA LEU A 286 -6.17 -20.29 -9.12
C LEU A 286 -5.43 -20.45 -10.46
N PRO A 287 -4.50 -21.41 -10.63
CA PRO A 287 -3.85 -21.59 -11.92
C PRO A 287 -4.88 -22.00 -12.98
N GLN A 288 -4.89 -21.27 -14.11
CA GLN A 288 -5.65 -21.70 -15.28
C GLN A 288 -4.91 -22.87 -15.94
N ILE A 289 -5.50 -24.06 -15.91
CA ILE A 289 -4.88 -25.28 -16.42
C ILE A 289 -5.83 -25.88 -17.45
N TRP A 290 -5.29 -26.21 -18.63
CA TRP A 290 -5.97 -27.07 -19.58
C TRP A 290 -5.45 -28.49 -19.35
N PRO A 291 -6.26 -29.41 -18.82
CA PRO A 291 -5.81 -30.77 -18.58
C PRO A 291 -5.31 -31.39 -19.88
N ARG A 292 -4.10 -31.94 -19.83
CA ARG A 292 -3.49 -32.67 -20.93
C ARG A 292 -3.62 -34.16 -20.61
N GLN A 293 -3.99 -34.94 -21.62
CA GLN A 293 -4.06 -36.40 -21.50
C GLN A 293 -2.81 -37.05 -22.11
N GLY A 294 -2.46 -38.24 -21.64
CA GLY A 294 -1.34 -39.03 -22.13
C GLY A 294 -0.13 -39.04 -21.19
N VAL A 295 0.95 -39.67 -21.65
CA VAL A 295 2.20 -39.79 -20.88
C VAL A 295 2.84 -38.40 -20.75
N LEU A 296 3.30 -38.08 -19.54
CA LEU A 296 4.04 -36.84 -19.26
C LEU A 296 5.26 -36.76 -20.17
N PRO A 297 5.32 -35.77 -21.07
CA PRO A 297 6.41 -35.69 -22.02
C PRO A 297 7.69 -35.24 -21.30
N ASN A 298 8.82 -35.83 -21.71
CA ASN A 298 10.12 -35.44 -21.19
C ASN A 298 11.11 -35.39 -22.36
N LEU A 299 11.51 -34.18 -22.75
CA LEU A 299 12.49 -33.94 -23.79
C LEU A 299 13.75 -33.34 -23.18
N SER A 300 14.90 -33.97 -23.43
CA SER A 300 16.20 -33.50 -22.95
C SER A 300 16.47 -32.06 -23.41
N SER A 301 17.16 -31.28 -22.57
CA SER A 301 17.55 -29.90 -22.84
C SER A 301 18.26 -29.74 -24.19
N SER A 302 19.14 -30.67 -24.54
CA SER A 302 19.93 -30.70 -25.79
C SER A 302 19.08 -30.78 -27.06
N LYS A 303 17.84 -31.28 -26.98
CA LYS A 303 16.93 -31.41 -28.13
C LYS A 303 16.05 -30.16 -28.33
N ARG A 304 16.13 -29.16 -27.44
CA ARG A 304 15.36 -27.91 -27.51
C ARG A 304 16.12 -26.86 -28.32
N LYS A 305 15.72 -26.70 -29.58
CA LYS A 305 16.40 -25.85 -30.56
C LYS A 305 15.95 -24.39 -30.53
N LYS A 306 14.71 -24.11 -30.13
CA LYS A 306 14.16 -22.74 -30.12
C LYS A 306 14.54 -22.03 -28.83
N LEU A 307 14.98 -20.78 -28.92
CA LEU A 307 15.32 -19.99 -27.74
C LEU A 307 14.05 -19.70 -26.95
N ALA A 308 13.04 -19.10 -27.60
CA ALA A 308 11.78 -18.82 -26.95
C ALA A 308 10.59 -19.04 -27.88
N PHE A 309 9.42 -19.33 -27.31
CA PHE A 309 8.18 -19.51 -28.06
C PHE A 309 6.99 -18.78 -27.44
N PHE A 310 6.18 -18.19 -28.32
CA PHE A 310 4.88 -17.63 -28.02
C PHE A 310 3.91 -17.90 -29.17
N ALA A 311 2.68 -18.32 -28.84
CA ALA A 311 1.57 -18.30 -29.78
C ALA A 311 0.30 -17.78 -29.11
N GLY A 312 -0.40 -16.82 -29.72
CA GLY A 312 -1.64 -16.28 -29.15
C GLY A 312 -2.37 -15.25 -30.00
N LYS A 313 -3.59 -14.89 -29.60
CA LYS A 313 -4.35 -13.80 -30.24
C LYS A 313 -3.80 -12.43 -29.82
N ILE A 314 -3.79 -11.48 -30.75
CA ILE A 314 -3.47 -10.06 -30.52
C ILE A 314 -4.66 -9.40 -29.84
N ASN A 315 -4.72 -9.48 -28.52
CA ASN A 315 -5.84 -8.94 -27.72
C ASN A 315 -5.35 -8.04 -26.57
N SER A 316 -4.11 -7.54 -26.67
CA SER A 316 -3.54 -6.57 -25.75
C SER A 316 -2.41 -5.78 -26.41
N PRO A 317 -2.14 -4.54 -25.98
CA PRO A 317 -0.98 -3.77 -26.43
C PRO A 317 0.35 -4.49 -26.16
N VAL A 318 0.42 -5.29 -25.09
CA VAL A 318 1.62 -6.06 -24.73
C VAL A 318 1.94 -7.13 -25.77
N ARG A 319 0.92 -7.88 -26.23
CA ARG A 319 1.09 -8.91 -27.26
C ARG A 319 1.35 -8.30 -28.63
N GLU A 320 0.72 -7.17 -28.92
CA GLU A 320 1.00 -6.41 -30.14
C GLU A 320 2.47 -5.99 -30.18
N LYS A 321 2.99 -5.38 -29.10
CA LYS A 321 4.40 -4.99 -28.99
C LYS A 321 5.35 -6.18 -29.12
N LEU A 322 5.03 -7.32 -28.48
CA LEU A 322 5.83 -8.54 -28.64
C LEU A 322 5.95 -8.96 -30.11
N LEU A 323 4.82 -9.03 -30.82
CA LEU A 323 4.79 -9.47 -32.21
C LEU A 323 5.41 -8.45 -33.16
N GLN A 324 5.25 -7.15 -32.91
CA GLN A 324 5.93 -6.10 -33.67
C GLN A 324 7.45 -6.27 -33.63
N VAL A 325 8.00 -6.64 -32.47
CA VAL A 325 9.45 -6.80 -32.29
C VAL A 325 9.95 -8.17 -32.78
N TRP A 326 9.26 -9.26 -32.42
CA TRP A 326 9.84 -10.61 -32.50
C TRP A 326 9.22 -11.55 -33.54
N ARG A 327 8.16 -11.15 -34.28
CA ARG A 327 7.48 -12.07 -35.21
C ARG A 327 8.36 -12.63 -36.35
N ASN A 328 9.40 -11.90 -36.73
CA ASN A 328 10.30 -12.23 -37.84
C ASN A 328 11.67 -12.76 -37.34
N ASP A 329 11.81 -13.07 -36.06
CA ASP A 329 13.06 -13.53 -35.48
C ASP A 329 13.31 -15.02 -35.73
N THR A 330 14.57 -15.43 -35.87
CA THR A 330 14.96 -16.82 -36.18
C THR A 330 15.07 -17.72 -34.94
N GLU A 331 15.17 -17.15 -33.74
CA GLU A 331 15.36 -17.89 -32.48
C GLU A 331 14.17 -17.73 -31.52
N ILE A 332 13.51 -16.56 -31.55
CA ILE A 332 12.28 -16.27 -30.79
C ILE A 332 11.08 -16.44 -31.72
N PHE A 333 10.35 -17.52 -31.53
CA PHE A 333 9.20 -17.87 -32.35
C PHE A 333 7.93 -17.24 -31.76
N ALA A 334 7.62 -16.01 -32.16
CA ALA A 334 6.43 -15.29 -31.73
C ALA A 334 5.36 -15.29 -32.83
N HIS A 335 4.29 -16.06 -32.64
CA HIS A 335 3.25 -16.31 -33.62
C HIS A 335 1.87 -15.78 -33.20
N PHE A 336 1.05 -15.38 -34.18
CA PHE A 336 -0.36 -15.06 -33.98
C PHE A 336 -1.25 -15.90 -34.90
N GLY A 337 -2.42 -16.30 -34.42
CA GLY A 337 -3.34 -17.14 -35.21
C GLY A 337 -3.03 -18.64 -35.12
N ARG A 338 -3.44 -19.40 -36.15
CA ARG A 338 -3.35 -20.86 -36.18
C ARG A 338 -1.91 -21.29 -36.51
N LEU A 339 -1.34 -22.15 -35.67
CA LEU A 339 -0.03 -22.75 -35.92
C LEU A 339 -0.13 -23.79 -37.03
N THR A 340 0.92 -23.88 -37.84
CA THR A 340 1.11 -24.95 -38.85
C THR A 340 1.59 -26.25 -38.21
N THR A 341 2.25 -26.17 -37.06
CA THR A 341 2.73 -27.29 -36.26
C THR A 341 1.85 -27.53 -35.01
N PRO A 342 1.87 -28.74 -34.43
CA PRO A 342 1.18 -29.00 -33.17
C PRO A 342 1.72 -28.12 -32.03
N TYR A 343 0.82 -27.46 -31.30
CA TYR A 343 1.18 -26.55 -30.20
C TYR A 343 2.07 -27.21 -29.12
N ALA A 344 1.86 -28.51 -28.88
CA ALA A 344 2.65 -29.30 -27.93
C ALA A 344 4.13 -29.41 -28.35
N ASP A 345 4.38 -29.62 -29.65
CA ASP A 345 5.73 -29.78 -30.20
C ASP A 345 6.51 -28.46 -30.14
N GLU A 346 5.81 -27.34 -30.33
CA GLU A 346 6.38 -26.01 -30.18
C GLU A 346 6.86 -25.73 -28.75
N LEU A 347 6.07 -26.10 -27.74
CA LEU A 347 6.45 -25.98 -26.33
C LEU A 347 7.58 -26.96 -25.96
N LEU A 348 7.53 -28.19 -26.47
CA LEU A 348 8.55 -29.20 -26.22
C LEU A 348 9.90 -28.84 -26.83
N GLY A 349 9.90 -28.24 -28.02
CA GLY A 349 11.12 -27.84 -28.74
C GLY A 349 11.75 -26.54 -28.27
N SER A 350 11.15 -25.84 -27.30
CA SER A 350 11.56 -24.51 -26.85
C SER A 350 12.22 -24.53 -25.47
N LYS A 351 13.25 -23.72 -25.29
CA LYS A 351 13.92 -23.52 -23.99
C LYS A 351 13.05 -22.66 -23.07
N PHE A 352 12.63 -21.50 -23.56
CA PHE A 352 11.80 -20.55 -22.83
C PHE A 352 10.40 -20.42 -23.45
N CYS A 353 9.37 -20.26 -22.64
CA CYS A 353 7.98 -20.13 -23.10
C CYS A 353 7.37 -18.84 -22.56
N LEU A 354 6.99 -17.95 -23.47
CA LEU A 354 6.56 -16.61 -23.11
C LEU A 354 5.10 -16.62 -22.67
N HIS A 355 4.86 -16.21 -21.43
CA HIS A 355 3.55 -15.91 -20.88
C HIS A 355 3.30 -14.40 -20.99
N VAL A 356 2.68 -13.98 -22.10
CA VAL A 356 2.44 -12.56 -22.36
C VAL A 356 0.99 -12.20 -22.05
N LYS A 357 0.81 -11.20 -21.16
CA LYS A 357 -0.50 -10.70 -20.72
C LYS A 357 -1.40 -10.37 -21.91
N GLY A 358 -2.62 -10.94 -21.91
CA GLY A 358 -3.67 -10.63 -22.89
C GLY A 358 -4.57 -9.51 -22.39
N PHE A 359 -5.87 -9.60 -22.70
CA PHE A 359 -6.90 -8.77 -22.06
C PHE A 359 -6.82 -8.92 -20.52
N GLU A 360 -6.66 -10.16 -20.06
CA GLU A 360 -6.36 -10.50 -18.67
C GLU A 360 -4.94 -11.10 -18.55
N VAL A 361 -4.46 -11.20 -17.30
CA VAL A 361 -3.19 -11.86 -16.95
C VAL A 361 -3.25 -13.39 -17.03
N ASN A 362 -4.45 -13.98 -16.97
CA ASN A 362 -4.62 -15.43 -16.91
C ASN A 362 -4.51 -16.11 -18.28
N THR A 363 -3.74 -17.20 -18.34
CA THR A 363 -3.76 -18.14 -19.46
C THR A 363 -3.17 -19.48 -19.05
N ALA A 364 -3.63 -20.56 -19.69
CA ALA A 364 -3.05 -21.88 -19.58
C ALA A 364 -1.57 -21.99 -19.98
N ARG A 365 -0.98 -20.97 -20.61
CA ARG A 365 0.43 -20.98 -21.05
C ARG A 365 1.42 -21.27 -19.93
N ILE A 366 1.19 -20.78 -18.71
CA ILE A 366 2.05 -21.12 -17.57
C ILE A 366 1.99 -22.62 -17.30
N ALA A 367 0.80 -23.18 -17.10
CA ALA A 367 0.63 -24.59 -16.81
C ALA A 367 1.16 -25.47 -17.96
N ASP A 368 0.92 -25.07 -19.22
CA ASP A 368 1.44 -25.75 -20.40
C ASP A 368 2.98 -25.70 -20.44
N SER A 369 3.59 -24.55 -20.17
CA SER A 369 5.06 -24.42 -20.13
C SER A 369 5.65 -25.38 -19.10
N LEU A 370 5.06 -25.43 -17.91
CA LEU A 370 5.49 -26.34 -16.84
C LEU A 370 5.27 -27.82 -17.22
N TYR A 371 4.13 -28.15 -17.82
CA TYR A 371 3.79 -29.50 -18.26
C TYR A 371 4.82 -30.04 -19.27
N TYR A 372 5.20 -29.21 -20.25
CA TYR A 372 6.15 -29.57 -21.30
C TYR A 372 7.62 -29.27 -20.93
N GLY A 373 7.93 -28.89 -19.69
CA GLY A 373 9.31 -28.67 -19.23
C GLY A 373 10.02 -27.47 -19.89
N CYS A 374 9.25 -26.47 -20.31
CA CYS A 374 9.73 -25.23 -20.90
C CYS A 374 9.76 -24.13 -19.82
N VAL A 375 10.86 -23.38 -19.71
CA VAL A 375 11.02 -22.38 -18.64
C VAL A 375 10.09 -21.19 -18.89
N PRO A 376 9.10 -20.92 -18.01
CA PRO A 376 8.15 -19.83 -18.21
C PRO A 376 8.83 -18.46 -18.08
N VAL A 377 8.55 -17.58 -19.04
CA VAL A 377 8.94 -16.17 -19.03
C VAL A 377 7.69 -15.32 -18.89
N VAL A 378 7.48 -14.73 -17.72
CA VAL A 378 6.28 -13.98 -17.36
C VAL A 378 6.44 -12.53 -17.79
N ILE A 379 5.66 -12.12 -18.81
CA ILE A 379 5.53 -10.75 -19.31
C ILE A 379 4.13 -10.23 -18.97
N ALA A 380 3.91 -10.04 -17.67
CA ALA A 380 2.63 -9.63 -17.10
C ALA A 380 2.87 -8.84 -15.80
N ASN A 381 3.13 -7.53 -15.91
CA ASN A 381 3.34 -6.69 -14.73
C ASN A 381 2.16 -6.80 -13.76
N TYR A 382 2.44 -6.87 -12.46
CA TYR A 382 1.45 -6.93 -11.38
C TYR A 382 0.54 -8.16 -11.40
N TYR A 383 1.03 -9.26 -11.95
CA TYR A 383 0.36 -10.56 -11.88
C TYR A 383 0.72 -11.24 -10.55
N ASP A 384 -0.29 -11.59 -9.75
CA ASP A 384 -0.10 -12.37 -8.53
C ASP A 384 -0.11 -13.86 -8.91
N LEU A 385 1.07 -14.46 -8.98
CA LEU A 385 1.28 -15.78 -9.58
C LEU A 385 0.66 -16.89 -8.72
N PRO A 386 0.18 -17.99 -9.34
CA PRO A 386 -0.37 -19.12 -8.59
C PRO A 386 0.66 -19.69 -7.60
N PHE A 387 0.23 -19.94 -6.37
CA PHE A 387 1.07 -20.55 -5.33
C PHE A 387 2.32 -19.73 -4.97
N ALA A 388 2.31 -18.41 -5.18
CA ALA A 388 3.45 -17.55 -4.91
C ALA A 388 3.84 -17.48 -3.42
N ASP A 389 2.92 -17.80 -2.51
CA ASP A 389 3.19 -17.90 -1.07
C ASP A 389 3.92 -19.20 -0.70
N ILE A 390 3.90 -20.20 -1.59
CA ILE A 390 4.43 -21.56 -1.36
C ILE A 390 5.70 -21.79 -2.17
N LEU A 391 5.65 -21.41 -3.45
CA LEU A 391 6.67 -21.69 -4.44
C LEU A 391 7.54 -20.45 -4.70
N ASN A 392 8.85 -20.66 -4.70
CA ASN A 392 9.81 -19.64 -5.11
C ASN A 392 9.87 -19.55 -6.64
N TRP A 393 9.02 -18.69 -7.22
CA TRP A 393 8.93 -18.49 -8.68
C TRP A 393 10.26 -18.05 -9.31
N GLU A 394 11.14 -17.35 -8.59
CA GLU A 394 12.44 -16.94 -9.11
C GLU A 394 13.40 -18.12 -9.34
N SER A 395 13.12 -19.29 -8.76
CA SER A 395 13.93 -20.50 -8.96
C SER A 395 13.59 -21.30 -10.22
N PHE A 396 12.44 -21.04 -10.86
CA PHE A 396 11.96 -21.80 -12.02
C PHE A 396 11.31 -20.95 -13.13
N SER A 397 11.28 -19.62 -13.00
CA SER A 397 10.70 -18.72 -13.99
C SER A 397 11.52 -17.44 -14.14
N ILE A 398 11.27 -16.71 -15.22
CA ILE A 398 11.91 -15.41 -15.49
C ILE A 398 10.82 -14.35 -15.61
N ASN A 399 10.90 -13.29 -14.79
CA ASN A 399 10.01 -12.14 -14.90
C ASN A 399 10.64 -11.07 -15.80
N VAL A 400 9.91 -10.63 -16.83
CA VAL A 400 10.37 -9.57 -17.75
C VAL A 400 9.32 -8.46 -17.78
N ALA A 401 9.76 -7.23 -17.53
CA ALA A 401 8.87 -6.08 -17.60
C ALA A 401 8.38 -5.87 -19.03
N THR A 402 7.14 -5.39 -19.17
CA THR A 402 6.54 -5.08 -20.48
C THR A 402 7.38 -4.08 -21.31
N LEU A 403 8.12 -3.19 -20.64
CA LEU A 403 9.01 -2.24 -21.30
C LEU A 403 10.23 -2.91 -21.94
N ASP A 404 10.70 -4.00 -21.34
CA ASP A 404 11.91 -4.75 -21.73
C ASP A 404 11.66 -5.79 -22.83
N ILE A 405 10.46 -5.86 -23.41
CA ILE A 405 10.18 -6.70 -24.58
C ILE A 405 11.26 -6.57 -25.68
N PRO A 406 11.75 -5.38 -26.07
CA PRO A 406 12.82 -5.24 -27.06
C PRO A 406 14.16 -5.88 -26.65
N LEU A 407 14.38 -6.09 -25.36
CA LEU A 407 15.61 -6.66 -24.80
C LEU A 407 15.51 -8.17 -24.57
N LEU A 408 14.36 -8.80 -24.90
CA LEU A 408 14.06 -10.18 -24.55
C LEU A 408 15.14 -11.17 -25.00
N LYS A 409 15.63 -11.11 -26.24
CA LYS A 409 16.71 -11.99 -26.71
C LYS A 409 17.99 -11.81 -25.89
N ARG A 410 18.36 -10.57 -25.56
CA ARG A 410 19.54 -10.26 -24.75
C ARG A 410 19.40 -10.83 -23.34
N ILE A 411 18.23 -10.65 -22.71
CA ILE A 411 17.92 -11.18 -21.38
C ILE A 411 18.03 -12.71 -21.39
N LEU A 412 17.35 -13.38 -22.32
CA LEU A 412 17.31 -14.85 -22.36
C LEU A 412 18.64 -15.50 -22.73
N LYS A 413 19.48 -14.83 -23.53
CA LYS A 413 20.86 -15.28 -23.82
C LYS A 413 21.86 -14.93 -22.72
N GLY A 414 21.48 -14.07 -21.77
CA GLY A 414 22.32 -13.72 -20.62
C GLY A 414 22.50 -14.86 -19.62
N PHE A 415 21.60 -15.83 -19.62
CA PHE A 415 21.69 -17.01 -18.77
C PHE A 415 22.68 -18.04 -19.32
N SER A 416 23.54 -18.57 -18.46
CA SER A 416 24.44 -19.67 -18.78
C SER A 416 23.68 -20.97 -19.05
N SER A 417 24.38 -21.95 -19.63
CA SER A 417 23.78 -23.27 -19.86
C SER A 417 23.42 -23.95 -18.54
N GLU A 418 24.25 -23.78 -17.51
CA GLU A 418 24.06 -24.31 -16.16
C GLU A 418 22.82 -23.70 -15.49
N GLU A 419 22.67 -22.37 -15.58
CA GLU A 419 21.51 -21.66 -15.05
C GLU A 419 20.21 -22.12 -15.73
N TYR A 420 20.21 -22.22 -17.06
CA TYR A 420 19.05 -22.73 -17.80
C TYR A 420 18.69 -24.17 -17.38
N LEU A 421 19.68 -25.05 -17.25
CA LEU A 421 19.45 -26.43 -16.80
C LEU A 421 18.90 -26.48 -15.38
N MET A 422 19.35 -25.59 -14.49
CA MET A 422 18.78 -25.43 -13.15
C MET A 422 17.30 -25.03 -13.21
N PHE A 423 16.96 -23.96 -13.95
CA PHE A 423 15.58 -23.53 -14.15
C PHE A 423 14.71 -24.68 -14.68
N GLN A 424 15.17 -25.38 -15.70
CA GLN A 424 14.43 -26.48 -16.31
C GLN A 424 14.20 -27.65 -15.34
N ARG A 425 15.22 -28.04 -14.56
CA ARG A 425 15.07 -29.09 -13.52
C ARG A 425 14.03 -28.67 -12.49
N ASN A 426 14.03 -27.40 -12.08
CA ASN A 426 13.06 -26.89 -11.12
C ASN A 426 11.64 -26.81 -11.70
N VAL A 427 11.47 -26.44 -12.97
CA VAL A 427 10.21 -26.55 -13.71
C VAL A 427 9.64 -27.97 -13.63
N LEU A 428 10.47 -28.98 -13.89
CA LEU A 428 10.06 -30.39 -13.84
C LEU A 428 9.69 -30.86 -12.43
N LYS A 429 10.27 -30.27 -11.37
CA LYS A 429 9.88 -30.54 -9.98
C LYS A 429 8.51 -29.93 -9.65
N VAL A 430 8.25 -28.69 -10.07
CA VAL A 430 7.01 -27.98 -9.71
C VAL A 430 5.82 -28.34 -10.58
N ARG A 431 6.01 -28.93 -11.77
CA ARG A 431 4.92 -29.26 -12.72
C ARG A 431 3.79 -30.09 -12.12
N LYS A 432 4.05 -30.90 -11.09
CA LYS A 432 3.01 -31.69 -10.40
C LYS A 432 1.93 -30.80 -9.74
N HIS A 433 2.32 -29.62 -9.26
CA HIS A 433 1.43 -28.65 -8.61
C HIS A 433 0.44 -27.97 -9.56
N PHE A 434 0.65 -28.12 -10.88
CA PHE A 434 -0.14 -27.47 -11.92
C PHE A 434 -0.92 -28.48 -12.77
N GLN A 435 -1.36 -29.59 -12.16
CA GLN A 435 -2.12 -30.65 -12.81
C GLN A 435 -3.40 -30.96 -12.03
N TRP A 436 -4.50 -31.16 -12.75
CA TRP A 436 -5.77 -31.62 -12.20
C TRP A 436 -5.93 -33.12 -12.41
N HIS A 437 -6.40 -33.82 -11.39
CA HIS A 437 -6.74 -35.24 -11.47
C HIS A 437 -8.21 -35.44 -11.08
N PRO A 438 -8.94 -36.38 -11.73
CA PRO A 438 -10.30 -36.74 -11.31
C PRO A 438 -10.36 -37.25 -9.87
N SER A 439 -9.34 -38.01 -9.47
CA SER A 439 -9.05 -38.37 -8.07
C SER A 439 -7.78 -37.61 -7.67
N PRO A 440 -7.87 -36.63 -6.76
CA PRO A 440 -6.75 -35.76 -6.46
C PRO A 440 -5.60 -36.54 -5.84
N VAL A 441 -4.36 -36.19 -6.22
CA VAL A 441 -3.13 -36.78 -5.70
C VAL A 441 -2.36 -35.74 -4.91
N ASP A 442 -1.56 -36.20 -3.93
CA ASP A 442 -0.85 -35.29 -3.04
C ASP A 442 -0.07 -34.21 -3.79
N TYR A 443 -0.24 -32.98 -3.31
CA TYR A 443 0.36 -31.76 -3.85
C TYR A 443 -0.03 -31.41 -5.29
N ASP A 444 -1.09 -31.99 -5.86
CA ASP A 444 -1.61 -31.55 -7.16
C ASP A 444 -2.29 -30.17 -7.08
N ALA A 445 -2.83 -29.67 -8.21
CA ALA A 445 -3.47 -28.36 -8.23
C ALA A 445 -4.64 -28.24 -7.25
N PHE A 446 -5.37 -29.33 -6.97
CA PHE A 446 -6.46 -29.31 -6.00
C PHE A 446 -5.91 -29.07 -4.59
N TYR A 447 -4.97 -29.91 -4.14
CA TYR A 447 -4.42 -29.78 -2.80
C TYR A 447 -3.63 -28.50 -2.58
N MET A 448 -2.95 -27.99 -3.61
CA MET A 448 -2.27 -26.69 -3.53
C MET A 448 -3.27 -25.54 -3.34
N VAL A 449 -4.42 -25.56 -4.01
CA VAL A 449 -5.50 -24.58 -3.80
C VAL A 449 -6.16 -24.75 -2.43
N MET A 450 -6.33 -25.98 -1.94
CA MET A 450 -6.83 -26.22 -0.59
C MET A 450 -5.88 -25.65 0.46
N TYR A 451 -4.57 -25.75 0.23
CA TYR A 451 -3.55 -25.17 1.10
C TYR A 451 -3.59 -23.65 1.10
N GLU A 452 -3.77 -23.03 -0.07
CA GLU A 452 -4.01 -21.59 -0.15
C GLU A 452 -5.23 -21.20 0.70
N LEU A 453 -6.38 -21.83 0.48
CA LEU A 453 -7.59 -21.56 1.27
C LEU A 453 -7.37 -21.77 2.78
N TRP A 454 -6.62 -22.80 3.15
CA TRP A 454 -6.24 -23.06 4.53
C TRP A 454 -5.40 -21.93 5.09
N LEU A 455 -4.42 -21.39 4.37
CA LEU A 455 -3.67 -20.20 4.81
C LEU A 455 -4.60 -18.99 5.02
N ARG A 456 -5.51 -18.75 4.07
CA ARG A 456 -6.47 -17.63 4.11
C ARG A 456 -7.48 -17.75 5.26
N ARG A 457 -7.76 -18.96 5.77
CA ARG A 457 -8.62 -19.18 6.95
C ARG A 457 -8.12 -18.39 8.17
N SER A 458 -6.79 -18.22 8.28
CA SER A 458 -6.15 -17.58 9.43
C SER A 458 -6.37 -16.07 9.47
N SER A 459 -6.66 -15.43 8.33
CA SER A 459 -7.11 -14.03 8.27
C SER A 459 -8.46 -13.82 8.97
N ILE A 460 -9.18 -14.91 9.28
CA ILE A 460 -10.44 -14.91 10.04
C ILE A 460 -10.29 -15.58 11.42
N ILE A 461 -9.44 -16.61 11.54
CA ILE A 461 -9.31 -17.47 12.74
C ILE A 461 -8.22 -17.02 13.73
N ARG A 462 -7.39 -16.01 13.43
CA ARG A 462 -6.32 -15.54 14.35
C ARG A 462 -6.77 -14.74 15.58
N ASN A 463 -7.90 -15.10 16.17
CA ASN A 463 -8.18 -14.79 17.57
C ASN A 463 -7.56 -15.83 18.55
N LYS A 464 -6.77 -16.83 18.11
CA LYS A 464 -6.30 -17.91 19.03
C LYS A 464 -4.85 -18.42 18.94
N LYS A 465 -3.93 -17.88 18.12
CA LYS A 465 -2.49 -18.27 18.18
C LYS A 465 -1.56 -17.07 18.44
N LYS A 466 -1.21 -16.91 19.73
CA LYS A 466 0.10 -16.56 20.34
C LYS A 466 1.08 -15.54 19.71
N ILE A 467 0.73 -14.79 18.68
CA ILE A 467 1.47 -13.57 18.29
C ILE A 467 0.98 -12.39 19.14
N TRP A 468 -0.32 -12.39 19.45
CA TRP A 468 -0.95 -11.48 20.39
C TRP A 468 -1.23 -12.24 21.70
N GLY A 469 -0.21 -12.44 22.51
CA GLY A 469 -0.48 -12.48 23.96
C GLY A 469 -1.16 -11.16 24.37
N LEU A 470 -1.56 -11.01 25.64
CA LEU A 470 -1.63 -9.66 26.18
C LEU A 470 -0.24 -9.07 25.87
N VAL A 471 -0.16 -8.16 24.90
CA VAL A 471 1.02 -7.31 24.81
C VAL A 471 0.95 -6.61 26.14
N ASN A 472 1.85 -6.99 27.08
CA ASN A 472 2.14 -6.12 28.21
C ASN A 472 2.27 -4.77 27.55
N SER A 473 1.36 -3.83 27.85
CA SER A 473 1.41 -2.49 27.29
C SER A 473 2.89 -2.16 27.26
N LEU A 474 3.49 -2.06 26.08
CA LEU A 474 4.83 -1.50 26.03
C LEU A 474 4.64 -0.24 26.84
N ASP A 475 5.35 -0.12 27.97
CA ASP A 475 5.27 1.10 28.77
C ASP A 475 5.33 2.19 27.73
N PRO A 476 4.27 3.03 27.60
CA PRO A 476 4.21 3.99 26.52
C PRO A 476 5.59 4.59 26.46
N LEU A 477 6.22 4.57 25.27
CA LEU A 477 7.53 5.21 25.08
C LEU A 477 7.25 6.69 25.32
N GLU A 478 7.20 7.04 26.60
CA GLU A 478 6.84 8.35 27.06
C GLU A 478 8.03 9.16 26.62
N PRO A 479 7.80 10.15 25.74
CA PRO A 479 8.88 11.00 25.29
C PRO A 479 9.58 11.52 26.54
N TYR A 480 10.91 11.59 26.51
CA TYR A 480 11.66 12.12 27.64
C TYR A 480 11.39 13.64 27.75
N ALA A 481 10.23 13.99 28.31
CA ALA A 481 9.59 15.29 28.22
C ALA A 481 9.33 15.91 29.60
N ASN A 482 9.37 15.09 30.66
CA ASN A 482 9.31 15.58 32.03
C ASN A 482 10.59 16.34 32.39
N PRO A 483 10.49 17.53 32.98
CA PRO A 483 11.66 18.29 33.42
C PRO A 483 12.35 17.55 34.57
N ARG A 484 13.69 17.48 34.57
CA ARG A 484 14.44 16.83 35.67
C ARG A 484 14.67 17.73 36.86
N THR A 485 14.60 19.05 36.66
CA THR A 485 14.74 20.03 37.73
C THR A 485 13.65 21.10 37.60
N THR A 486 13.28 21.71 38.71
CA THR A 486 12.36 22.85 38.73
C THR A 486 13.10 24.08 38.19
N TYR A 487 12.75 24.50 36.98
CA TYR A 487 13.22 25.78 36.44
C TYR A 487 12.27 26.89 36.88
N PRO A 488 12.77 28.02 37.39
CA PRO A 488 11.90 29.16 37.63
C PRO A 488 11.31 29.63 36.30
N VAL A 489 9.98 29.74 36.26
CA VAL A 489 9.26 30.56 35.29
C VAL A 489 9.89 31.96 35.32
N PRO A 490 10.03 32.68 34.21
CA PRO A 490 10.55 34.04 34.27
C PRO A 490 9.64 34.84 35.21
N LYS A 491 10.21 35.32 36.34
CA LYS A 491 9.44 35.96 37.42
C LYS A 491 8.90 37.34 37.03
N GLU A 492 9.39 37.90 35.94
CA GLU A 492 9.00 39.20 35.43
C GLU A 492 8.29 39.03 34.08
N HIS A 493 7.16 39.72 33.90
CA HIS A 493 6.59 39.94 32.58
C HIS A 493 7.66 40.63 31.72
N SER A 494 8.37 39.86 30.89
CA SER A 494 9.31 40.47 29.96
C SER A 494 8.51 41.28 28.94
N ASN A 495 8.79 42.57 28.85
CA ASN A 495 8.21 43.46 27.84
C ASN A 495 8.77 43.15 26.43
N LEU A 496 9.23 41.92 26.19
CA LEU A 496 9.86 41.43 24.97
C LEU A 496 8.93 40.43 24.29
N PHE A 497 8.56 40.66 23.04
CA PHE A 497 7.61 39.83 22.31
C PHE A 497 8.20 39.25 21.02
N ILE A 498 7.87 37.98 20.75
CA ILE A 498 8.17 37.32 19.48
C ILE A 498 6.85 36.93 18.83
N TYR A 499 6.62 37.41 17.59
CA TYR A 499 5.56 36.88 16.74
C TYR A 499 6.19 36.13 15.56
N ALA A 500 5.51 35.10 15.07
CA ALA A 500 6.04 34.28 13.97
C ALA A 500 5.00 34.03 12.88
N LYS A 501 5.49 33.96 11.63
CA LYS A 501 4.75 33.47 10.46
C LYS A 501 5.40 32.16 10.00
N ILE A 502 4.64 31.07 9.99
CA ILE A 502 5.14 29.72 9.72
C ILE A 502 4.61 29.24 8.37
N PHE A 503 5.50 28.76 7.50
CA PHE A 503 5.18 28.26 6.17
C PHE A 503 5.68 26.82 5.98
N GLY A 504 4.88 25.99 5.32
CA GLY A 504 5.23 24.61 4.96
C GLY A 504 4.13 23.62 5.34
N GLY A 505 4.29 22.35 4.96
CA GLY A 505 3.30 21.30 5.29
C GLY A 505 3.19 21.01 6.79
N PHE A 506 2.19 20.22 7.20
CA PHE A 506 1.88 19.90 8.61
C PHE A 506 3.09 19.54 9.49
N ALA A 507 3.97 18.64 9.01
CA ALA A 507 5.15 18.23 9.77
C ALA A 507 6.13 19.40 10.00
N LYS A 508 6.28 20.29 9.01
CA LYS A 508 7.13 21.48 9.07
C LYS A 508 6.54 22.52 10.01
N ILE A 509 5.22 22.74 9.94
CA ILE A 509 4.49 23.61 10.87
C ILE A 509 4.71 23.14 12.32
N ARG A 510 4.47 21.85 12.59
CA ARG A 510 4.62 21.25 13.92
C ARG A 510 6.04 21.41 14.45
N SER A 511 7.06 21.09 13.64
CA SER A 511 8.47 21.27 14.01
C SER A 511 8.82 22.74 14.30
N SER A 512 8.38 23.69 13.47
CA SER A 512 8.62 25.12 13.69
C SER A 512 7.99 25.64 14.98
N ILE A 513 6.78 25.20 15.34
CA ILE A 513 6.15 25.62 16.61
C ILE A 513 6.95 25.10 17.80
N CYS A 514 7.44 23.85 17.74
CA CYS A 514 8.26 23.29 18.80
C CYS A 514 9.55 24.11 19.00
N ASP A 515 10.26 24.42 17.92
CA ASP A 515 11.48 25.24 17.97
C ASP A 515 11.19 26.67 18.44
N LEU A 516 10.06 27.25 18.05
CA LEU A 516 9.67 28.61 18.43
C LEU A 516 9.47 28.77 19.95
N VAL A 517 8.89 27.75 20.60
CA VAL A 517 8.79 27.73 22.07
C VAL A 517 10.18 27.72 22.71
N ILE A 518 11.11 26.95 22.16
CA ILE A 518 12.50 26.88 22.64
C ILE A 518 13.22 28.21 22.47
N ILE A 519 13.09 28.82 21.30
CA ILE A 519 13.69 30.13 21.01
C ILE A 519 13.13 31.19 21.96
N SER A 520 11.82 31.18 22.22
CA SER A 520 11.17 32.13 23.14
C SER A 520 11.68 31.95 24.57
N ARG A 521 11.85 30.70 25.03
CA ARG A 521 12.46 30.40 26.32
C ARG A 521 13.92 30.87 26.38
N LEU A 522 14.71 30.59 25.34
CA LEU A 522 16.13 30.94 25.25
C LEU A 522 16.35 32.46 25.33
N LEU A 523 15.45 33.23 24.72
CA LEU A 523 15.51 34.69 24.66
C LEU A 523 14.78 35.38 25.81
N ASN A 524 14.18 34.62 26.73
CA ASN A 524 13.32 35.11 27.80
C ASN A 524 12.20 36.06 27.31
N ALA A 525 11.55 35.68 26.22
CA ALA A 525 10.55 36.50 25.53
C ALA A 525 9.15 35.89 25.61
N THR A 526 8.14 36.75 25.64
CA THR A 526 6.74 36.37 25.53
C THR A 526 6.44 35.95 24.09
N LEU A 527 5.92 34.73 23.92
CA LEU A 527 5.54 34.20 22.61
C LEU A 527 4.11 34.64 22.27
N VAL A 528 3.94 35.26 21.11
CA VAL A 528 2.61 35.46 20.50
C VAL A 528 2.25 34.20 19.72
N ILE A 529 1.01 33.71 19.87
CA ILE A 529 0.51 32.55 19.11
C ILE A 529 0.88 32.69 17.63
N PRO A 530 1.59 31.71 17.04
CA PRO A 530 2.15 31.85 15.70
C PRO A 530 1.06 31.82 14.63
N GLU A 531 1.27 32.61 13.58
CA GLU A 531 0.41 32.61 12.41
C GLU A 531 0.85 31.50 11.45
N ILE A 532 -0.03 30.51 11.27
CA ILE A 532 0.16 29.49 10.26
C ILE A 532 -0.17 30.13 8.91
N GLN A 533 0.82 30.29 8.07
CA GLN A 533 0.64 30.74 6.70
C GLN A 533 0.50 29.51 5.79
N ASP A 534 -0.27 29.69 4.72
CA ASP A 534 -0.79 28.60 3.90
C ASP A 534 0.23 27.50 3.57
N SER A 535 -0.17 26.25 3.84
CA SER A 535 0.53 25.07 3.36
C SER A 535 -0.11 24.54 2.08
N THR A 536 0.41 25.06 0.97
CA THR A 536 0.64 24.40 -0.32
C THR A 536 -0.55 24.11 -1.23
N ARG A 537 -0.41 24.55 -2.51
CA ARG A 537 -0.54 23.87 -3.83
C ARG A 537 -1.40 22.58 -3.99
N SER A 538 -2.23 22.20 -3.04
CA SER A 538 -3.01 20.97 -2.98
C SER A 538 -4.49 21.33 -3.06
N LYS A 539 -5.20 20.75 -4.04
CA LYS A 539 -6.64 20.96 -4.23
C LYS A 539 -7.40 20.53 -2.96
N GLY A 540 -8.31 21.36 -2.47
CA GLY A 540 -9.29 20.99 -1.42
C GLY A 540 -9.02 21.51 0.00
N ILE A 541 -8.02 22.35 0.24
CA ILE A 541 -7.76 22.95 1.57
C ILE A 541 -8.49 24.30 1.70
N SER A 542 -9.21 24.50 2.82
CA SER A 542 -9.94 25.75 3.11
C SER A 542 -8.99 26.93 3.36
N TYR A 543 -9.37 28.12 2.91
CA TYR A 543 -8.66 29.38 3.23
C TYR A 543 -8.61 29.69 4.75
N LYS A 544 -9.47 29.06 5.56
CA LYS A 544 -9.46 29.12 7.04
C LYS A 544 -8.30 28.36 7.69
N PHE A 545 -7.51 27.63 6.91
CA PHE A 545 -6.31 26.90 7.37
C PHE A 545 -5.21 27.79 7.95
N LYS A 546 -5.34 29.12 7.82
CA LYS A 546 -4.33 30.11 8.22
C LYS A 546 -4.29 30.45 9.72
N SER A 547 -5.01 29.70 10.57
CA SER A 547 -5.09 29.98 12.02
C SER A 547 -4.57 28.81 12.85
N PHE A 548 -3.81 29.12 13.90
CA PHE A 548 -3.37 28.13 14.88
C PHE A 548 -4.54 27.32 15.45
N SER A 549 -5.60 28.02 15.86
CA SER A 549 -6.85 27.45 16.40
C SER A 549 -7.61 26.56 15.43
N TYR A 550 -7.35 26.64 14.12
CA TYR A 550 -7.95 25.75 13.14
C TYR A 550 -7.46 24.31 13.30
N LEU A 551 -6.21 24.13 13.75
CA LEU A 551 -5.56 22.82 13.91
C LEU A 551 -5.47 22.42 15.37
N TYR A 552 -4.97 23.32 16.22
CA TYR A 552 -4.59 23.00 17.59
C TYR A 552 -5.52 23.67 18.61
N ASN A 553 -5.64 23.06 19.78
CA ASN A 553 -6.32 23.64 20.92
C ASN A 553 -5.44 24.73 21.55
N GLU A 554 -5.79 25.99 21.28
CA GLU A 554 -5.04 27.17 21.75
C GLU A 554 -4.98 27.27 23.28
N GLU A 555 -6.11 27.05 23.96
CA GLU A 555 -6.17 27.14 25.43
C GLU A 555 -5.30 26.06 26.08
N GLN A 556 -5.38 24.83 25.58
CA GLN A 556 -4.54 23.73 26.08
C GLN A 556 -3.06 23.98 25.83
N PHE A 557 -2.70 24.57 24.69
CA PHE A 557 -1.31 24.90 24.36
C PHE A 557 -0.74 25.94 25.34
N ILE A 558 -1.51 26.99 25.65
CA ILE A 558 -1.13 28.02 26.63
C ILE A 558 -1.05 27.40 28.04
N ALA A 559 -2.08 26.65 28.44
CA ALA A 559 -2.14 26.06 29.77
C ALA A 559 -1.03 25.03 30.04
N SER A 560 -0.67 24.22 29.04
CA SER A 560 0.38 23.19 29.16
C SER A 560 1.78 23.78 29.31
N LEU A 561 2.00 25.00 28.81
CA LEU A 561 3.30 25.68 28.79
C LEU A 561 3.39 26.85 29.78
N LYS A 562 2.37 27.06 30.62
CA LYS A 562 2.29 28.19 31.57
C LYS A 562 3.50 28.31 32.51
N ASN A 563 4.12 27.18 32.85
CA ASN A 563 5.29 27.11 33.72
C ASN A 563 6.62 27.12 32.93
N ASP A 564 6.56 27.21 31.60
CA ASP A 564 7.73 27.15 30.73
C ASP A 564 8.01 28.53 30.11
N ILE A 565 7.01 29.08 29.44
CA ILE A 565 7.07 30.38 28.78
C ILE A 565 5.74 31.12 28.91
N ILE A 566 5.78 32.44 28.82
CA ILE A 566 4.56 33.26 28.72
C ILE A 566 4.09 33.24 27.27
N ILE A 567 2.83 32.88 27.05
CA ILE A 567 2.20 32.84 25.73
C ILE A 567 0.97 33.72 25.72
N VAL A 568 0.87 34.60 24.73
CA VAL A 568 -0.27 35.50 24.53
C VAL A 568 -0.92 35.28 23.18
N LYS A 569 -2.25 35.42 23.11
CA LYS A 569 -3.01 35.24 21.85
C LYS A 569 -2.72 36.30 20.81
N SER A 570 -2.46 37.52 21.26
CA SER A 570 -2.16 38.65 20.39
C SER A 570 -1.25 39.65 21.09
N LEU A 571 -0.52 40.46 20.31
CA LEU A 571 0.26 41.58 20.85
C LEU A 571 -0.65 42.59 21.57
N PRO A 572 -0.16 43.33 22.56
CA PRO A 572 -0.85 44.50 23.13
C PRO A 572 -1.31 45.50 22.06
N GLU A 573 -2.44 46.18 22.26
CA GLU A 573 -3.08 47.05 21.24
C GLU A 573 -2.16 48.15 20.71
N ASN A 574 -1.37 48.80 21.58
CA ASN A 574 -0.37 49.79 21.21
C ASN A 574 0.70 49.25 20.25
N LEU A 575 1.06 47.96 20.37
CA LEU A 575 2.03 47.28 19.51
C LEU A 575 1.39 46.69 18.25
N LYS A 576 0.06 46.43 18.24
CA LYS A 576 -0.65 45.95 17.04
C LYS A 576 -0.63 46.97 15.90
N ALA A 577 -0.84 48.26 16.20
CA ALA A 577 -0.84 49.32 15.20
C ALA A 577 0.53 49.44 14.52
N VAL A 578 1.61 49.42 15.30
CA VAL A 578 3.01 49.47 14.83
C VAL A 578 3.34 48.24 13.97
N ARG A 579 2.86 47.06 14.37
CA ARG A 579 3.03 45.83 13.58
C ARG A 579 2.37 45.93 12.20
N ARG A 580 1.19 46.53 12.08
CA ARG A 580 0.48 46.69 10.79
C ARG A 580 1.26 47.56 9.80
N ARG A 581 2.09 48.47 10.30
CA ARG A 581 2.99 49.32 9.50
C ARG A 581 4.34 48.65 9.16
N ASN A 582 4.54 47.39 9.56
CA ASN A 582 5.76 46.60 9.34
C ASN A 582 7.05 47.24 9.92
N GLU A 583 6.94 48.01 10.99
CA GLU A 583 8.07 48.75 11.57
C GLU A 583 8.97 47.89 12.48
N PHE A 584 8.56 46.66 12.83
CA PHE A 584 9.36 45.77 13.67
C PHE A 584 10.41 44.97 12.88
N PRO A 585 11.63 44.80 13.42
CA PRO A 585 12.65 43.95 12.81
C PRO A 585 12.13 42.54 12.57
N THR A 586 12.32 42.02 11.35
CA THR A 586 11.92 40.66 10.98
C THR A 586 13.13 39.84 10.57
N PHE A 587 13.23 38.64 11.11
CA PHE A 587 14.33 37.70 10.82
C PHE A 587 13.82 36.47 10.08
N ARG A 588 14.69 35.92 9.23
CA ARG A 588 14.49 34.66 8.50
C ARG A 588 15.64 33.71 8.86
N PRO A 589 15.54 32.98 9.98
CA PRO A 589 16.57 32.03 10.38
C PRO A 589 16.79 30.98 9.30
N LYS A 590 18.06 30.59 9.09
CA LYS A 590 18.40 29.45 8.24
C LYS A 590 17.93 28.15 8.90
N SER A 591 17.73 27.10 8.09
CA SER A 591 17.49 25.75 8.60
C SER A 591 18.63 25.34 9.54
N SER A 592 18.28 24.71 10.67
CA SER A 592 19.20 24.26 11.70
C SER A 592 20.06 25.38 12.31
N ALA A 593 19.54 26.60 12.43
CA ALA A 593 20.26 27.70 13.09
C ALA A 593 20.68 27.33 14.52
N SER A 594 21.88 27.76 14.93
CA SER A 594 22.44 27.47 16.24
C SER A 594 21.82 28.35 17.33
N PRO A 595 21.83 27.92 18.61
CA PRO A 595 21.44 28.77 19.73
C PRO A 595 22.23 30.08 19.79
N LYS A 596 23.52 30.05 19.39
CA LYS A 596 24.38 31.24 19.34
C LYS A 596 23.84 32.31 18.40
N TYR A 597 23.35 31.94 17.22
CA TYR A 597 22.70 32.87 16.28
C TYR A 597 21.58 33.67 16.96
N TYR A 598 20.74 33.01 17.75
CA TYR A 598 19.64 33.68 18.46
C TYR A 598 20.15 34.61 19.58
N ILE A 599 21.15 34.18 20.34
CA ILE A 599 21.71 34.97 21.45
C ILE A 599 22.50 36.18 20.94
N GLU A 600 23.30 36.00 19.88
CA GLU A 600 24.25 37.01 19.41
C GLU A 600 23.61 37.97 18.40
N GLU A 601 22.74 37.49 17.51
CA GLU A 601 22.19 38.34 16.44
C GLU A 601 20.74 38.82 16.69
N VAL A 602 19.93 38.00 17.36
CA VAL A 602 18.49 38.24 17.53
C VAL A 602 18.21 38.95 18.86
N LEU A 603 18.78 38.47 19.97
CA LEU A 603 18.55 39.02 21.31
C LEU A 603 18.87 40.52 21.42
N PRO A 604 19.99 41.06 20.88
CA PRO A 604 20.29 42.48 21.02
C PRO A 604 19.24 43.36 20.32
N LYS A 605 18.77 42.94 19.14
CA LYS A 605 17.72 43.66 18.40
C LYS A 605 16.37 43.54 19.09
N LEU A 606 16.07 42.38 19.70
CA LEU A 606 14.86 42.18 20.51
C LEU A 606 14.87 43.11 21.73
N LYS A 607 15.97 43.23 22.45
CA LYS A 607 16.09 44.16 23.60
C LYS A 607 15.87 45.62 23.20
N LYS A 608 16.35 46.02 22.02
CA LYS A 608 16.19 47.37 21.45
C LYS A 608 14.76 47.65 20.97
N ALA A 609 14.19 46.76 20.16
CA ALA A 609 12.89 46.98 19.51
C ALA A 609 11.69 46.55 20.36
N LYS A 610 11.90 45.81 21.45
CA LYS A 610 10.89 45.14 22.30
C LYS A 610 10.05 44.09 21.59
N VAL A 611 9.89 44.16 20.27
CA VAL A 611 9.13 43.20 19.45
C VAL A 611 9.95 42.84 18.21
N ILE A 612 9.99 41.55 17.88
CA ILE A 612 10.53 41.07 16.60
C ILE A 612 9.57 40.10 15.91
N GLY A 613 9.69 40.02 14.59
CA GLY A 613 9.03 39.01 13.76
C GLY A 613 9.99 37.90 13.35
N LEU A 614 9.53 36.65 13.36
CA LEU A 614 10.21 35.52 12.73
C LEU A 614 9.41 35.01 11.54
N VAL A 615 10.06 34.83 10.40
CA VAL A 615 9.47 34.18 9.21
C VAL A 615 10.15 32.82 9.05
N LEU A 616 9.40 31.77 9.34
CA LEU A 616 9.89 30.40 9.39
C LEU A 616 9.38 29.63 8.17
N THR A 617 10.30 29.21 7.32
CA THR A 617 10.00 28.41 6.12
C THR A 617 10.62 27.04 6.24
N ASP A 618 9.86 26.00 5.88
CA ASP A 618 10.36 24.63 5.71
C ASP A 618 10.71 23.81 6.98
N GLY A 619 10.39 24.32 8.18
CA GLY A 619 10.64 23.58 9.45
C GLY A 619 12.09 23.71 9.95
N GLY A 620 12.37 23.16 11.14
CA GLY A 620 13.73 23.06 11.69
C GLY A 620 14.47 24.39 11.81
N CYS A 621 13.86 25.41 12.41
CA CYS A 621 14.50 26.73 12.55
C CYS A 621 15.51 26.78 13.71
N LEU A 622 15.65 25.70 14.47
CA LEU A 622 16.67 25.50 15.47
C LEU A 622 17.35 24.15 15.23
N GLN A 623 18.64 24.03 15.53
CA GLN A 623 19.37 22.78 15.39
C GLN A 623 18.63 21.60 16.07
N SER A 624 18.62 20.44 15.40
CA SER A 624 17.84 19.26 15.78
C SER A 624 18.30 18.61 17.09
N ILE A 625 19.62 18.58 17.32
CA ILE A 625 20.24 18.10 18.55
C ILE A 625 20.89 19.31 19.24
N LEU A 626 20.38 19.68 20.41
CA LEU A 626 21.00 20.71 21.26
C LEU A 626 22.17 20.12 22.06
N PRO A 627 23.19 20.95 22.42
CA PRO A 627 24.29 20.54 23.28
C PRO A 627 23.79 19.87 24.58
N PRO A 628 24.56 18.95 25.18
CA PRO A 628 24.19 18.31 26.44
C PRO A 628 23.87 19.30 27.58
N SER A 629 24.53 20.46 27.59
CA SER A 629 24.25 21.55 28.54
C SER A 629 22.84 22.17 28.38
N MET A 630 22.18 21.95 27.25
CA MET A 630 20.84 22.43 26.92
C MET A 630 19.82 21.28 26.87
N ALA A 631 20.08 20.15 27.54
CA ALA A 631 19.21 18.98 27.54
C ALA A 631 17.76 19.27 27.98
N GLU A 632 17.52 20.35 28.70
CA GLU A 632 16.21 20.72 29.24
C GLU A 632 15.38 21.52 28.23
N PHE A 633 16.05 22.29 27.37
CA PHE A 633 15.44 22.84 26.17
C PHE A 633 15.05 21.72 25.19
N GLN A 634 15.86 20.67 25.09
CA GLN A 634 15.52 19.50 24.29
C GLN A 634 14.27 18.78 24.86
N ARG A 635 14.17 18.60 26.19
CA ARG A 635 12.97 18.06 26.87
C ARG A 635 11.74 18.92 26.66
N LEU A 636 11.88 20.24 26.80
CA LEU A 636 10.80 21.18 26.52
C LEU A 636 10.32 21.03 25.07
N ARG A 637 11.23 20.83 24.11
CA ARG A 637 10.87 20.65 22.69
C ARG A 637 9.96 19.43 22.52
N CYS A 638 10.28 18.36 23.25
CA CYS A 638 9.48 17.14 23.29
C CYS A 638 8.14 17.33 23.97
N ARG A 639 8.11 18.00 25.13
CA ARG A 639 6.87 18.33 25.84
C ARG A 639 5.92 19.14 24.98
N VAL A 640 6.44 20.12 24.24
CA VAL A 640 5.64 20.92 23.29
C VAL A 640 5.03 20.02 22.23
N ALA A 641 5.83 19.15 21.63
CA ALA A 641 5.36 18.31 20.55
C ALA A 641 4.31 17.28 21.01
N PHE A 642 4.56 16.57 22.11
CA PHE A 642 3.74 15.43 22.52
C PHE A 642 2.58 15.80 23.45
N HIS A 643 2.73 16.84 24.28
CA HIS A 643 1.73 17.18 25.29
C HIS A 643 1.03 18.51 25.02
N ALA A 644 1.75 19.56 24.61
CA ALA A 644 1.16 20.89 24.42
C ALA A 644 0.43 21.05 23.08
N LEU A 645 0.99 20.52 21.98
CA LEU A 645 0.39 20.58 20.65
C LEU A 645 -0.68 19.51 20.46
N GLN A 646 -1.84 19.73 21.06
CA GLN A 646 -3.02 18.89 20.89
C GLN A 646 -3.92 19.39 19.77
N PHE A 647 -4.41 18.48 18.94
CA PHE A 647 -5.44 18.83 17.96
C PHE A 647 -6.71 19.33 18.63
N ARG A 648 -7.47 20.18 17.93
CA ARG A 648 -8.80 20.60 18.39
C ARG A 648 -9.73 19.40 18.58
N SER A 649 -10.71 19.55 19.48
CA SER A 649 -11.65 18.49 19.87
C SER A 649 -12.31 17.80 18.69
N ASP A 650 -12.77 18.52 17.68
CA ASP A 650 -13.44 17.91 16.51
C ASP A 650 -12.55 16.90 15.78
N ILE A 651 -11.26 17.22 15.63
CA ILE A 651 -10.28 16.35 14.95
C ILE A 651 -10.02 15.11 15.81
N GLN A 652 -9.91 15.28 17.13
CA GLN A 652 -9.76 14.16 18.05
C GLN A 652 -10.99 13.25 18.07
N ILE A 653 -12.20 13.82 18.07
CA ILE A 653 -13.47 13.07 18.01
C ILE A 653 -13.58 12.30 16.70
N LEU A 654 -13.26 12.93 15.57
CA LEU A 654 -13.25 12.26 14.27
C LEU A 654 -12.23 11.11 14.26
N GLY A 655 -11.01 11.35 14.75
CA GLY A 655 -9.97 10.32 14.86
C GLY A 655 -10.42 9.13 15.72
N ARG A 656 -11.00 9.41 16.91
CA ARG A 656 -11.57 8.36 17.77
C ARG A 656 -12.68 7.57 17.08
N ARG A 657 -13.61 8.26 16.40
CA ARG A 657 -14.70 7.60 15.66
C ARG A 657 -14.18 6.73 14.50
N MET A 658 -13.11 7.15 13.83
CA MET A 658 -12.44 6.32 12.82
C MET A 658 -11.85 5.06 13.47
N VAL A 659 -11.13 5.20 14.58
CA VAL A 659 -10.55 4.06 15.32
C VAL A 659 -11.65 3.13 15.85
N GLU A 660 -12.73 3.65 16.43
CA GLU A 660 -13.89 2.88 16.89
C GLU A 660 -14.51 2.06 15.77
N ARG A 661 -14.65 2.64 14.57
CA ARG A 661 -15.19 1.91 13.40
C ARG A 661 -14.26 0.81 12.91
N LEU A 662 -12.94 1.04 12.96
CA LEU A 662 -11.96 0.01 12.64
C LEU A 662 -11.99 -1.14 13.66
N ARG A 663 -12.13 -0.81 14.95
CA ARG A 663 -12.26 -1.80 16.03
C ARG A 663 -13.59 -2.56 16.00
N ALA A 664 -14.67 -1.94 15.52
CA ALA A 664 -15.99 -2.57 15.43
C ALA A 664 -16.02 -3.81 14.52
N TRP A 665 -15.00 -4.02 13.69
CA TRP A 665 -14.83 -5.23 12.87
C TRP A 665 -14.28 -6.43 13.65
N GLY A 666 -14.01 -6.28 14.95
CA GLY A 666 -13.64 -7.39 15.85
C GLY A 666 -12.22 -7.93 15.66
N GLN A 667 -11.39 -7.25 14.85
CA GLN A 667 -10.01 -7.62 14.56
C GLN A 667 -9.04 -6.54 15.08
N PRO A 668 -7.87 -6.90 15.62
CA PRO A 668 -6.80 -5.93 15.85
C PRO A 668 -6.40 -5.31 14.51
N PHE A 669 -6.07 -4.01 14.51
CA PHE A 669 -5.60 -3.30 13.32
C PHE A 669 -4.19 -2.74 13.55
N LEU A 670 -3.41 -2.67 12.47
CA LEU A 670 -2.06 -2.12 12.47
C LEU A 670 -2.06 -0.91 11.54
N ALA A 671 -1.75 0.25 12.09
CA ALA A 671 -1.52 1.45 11.29
C ALA A 671 -0.04 1.51 10.90
N LEU A 672 0.25 1.47 9.61
CA LEU A 672 1.59 1.61 9.06
C LEU A 672 1.67 2.88 8.21
N HIS A 673 2.69 3.71 8.47
CA HIS A 673 3.07 4.77 7.53
C HIS A 673 4.31 4.32 6.76
N PRO A 674 4.20 4.01 5.46
CA PRO A 674 5.31 3.38 4.71
C PRO A 674 6.48 4.33 4.41
N GLY A 675 6.40 5.61 4.76
CA GLY A 675 7.50 6.56 4.55
C GLY A 675 7.95 6.78 3.10
N LEU A 676 7.23 6.24 2.09
CA LEU A 676 7.57 6.28 0.65
C LEU A 676 7.37 7.68 0.01
N LEU A 677 7.95 8.70 0.62
CA LEU A 677 8.01 10.06 0.11
C LEU A 677 9.31 10.24 -0.67
N ARG A 678 9.24 10.87 -1.84
CA ARG A 678 10.43 11.16 -2.68
C ARG A 678 11.55 11.85 -1.92
N ASP A 679 11.21 12.78 -1.03
CA ASP A 679 12.21 13.50 -0.21
C ASP A 679 12.89 12.57 0.81
N THR A 680 12.15 11.64 1.41
CA THR A 680 12.69 10.63 2.33
C THR A 680 13.61 9.66 1.59
N LEU A 681 13.16 9.15 0.44
CA LEU A 681 13.95 8.27 -0.42
C LEU A 681 15.23 8.94 -0.90
N ALA A 682 15.17 10.23 -1.27
CA ALA A 682 16.33 11.01 -1.69
C ALA A 682 17.32 11.26 -0.55
N TYR A 683 16.82 11.55 0.65
CA TYR A 683 17.65 11.77 1.84
C TYR A 683 18.45 10.52 2.23
N HIS A 684 17.81 9.35 2.23
CA HIS A 684 18.45 8.08 2.57
C HIS A 684 19.19 7.43 1.40
N GLY A 685 19.06 7.97 0.18
CA GLY A 685 19.74 7.47 -1.01
C GLY A 685 19.16 6.16 -1.54
N CYS A 686 17.85 5.97 -1.41
CA CYS A 686 17.12 4.74 -1.75
C CYS A 686 16.58 4.77 -3.20
N ALA A 687 17.32 5.36 -4.13
CA ALA A 687 16.84 5.62 -5.48
C ALA A 687 16.72 4.33 -6.31
N GLU A 688 17.68 3.42 -6.18
CA GLU A 688 17.80 2.22 -7.01
C GLU A 688 16.84 1.09 -6.59
N LEU A 689 16.04 1.31 -5.54
CA LEU A 689 14.95 0.41 -5.14
C LEU A 689 13.73 0.50 -6.06
N PHE A 690 13.67 1.50 -6.95
CA PHE A 690 12.57 1.73 -7.87
C PHE A 690 13.05 1.58 -9.32
N GLN A 691 12.12 1.23 -10.23
CA GLN A 691 12.39 1.18 -11.67
C GLN A 691 12.05 2.53 -12.34
N ASP A 692 12.74 2.84 -13.44
CA ASP A 692 12.46 3.93 -14.38
C ASP A 692 12.54 5.37 -13.81
N VAL A 693 11.55 6.19 -14.16
CA VAL A 693 11.45 7.65 -13.94
C VAL A 693 11.57 8.05 -12.47
N HIS A 694 11.17 7.18 -11.54
CA HIS A 694 11.24 7.49 -10.11
C HIS A 694 12.68 7.58 -9.61
N THR A 695 13.58 6.75 -10.12
CA THR A 695 15.01 6.76 -9.78
C THR A 695 15.63 8.09 -10.15
N GLU A 696 15.39 8.57 -11.38
CA GLU A 696 15.87 9.88 -11.85
C GLU A 696 15.33 11.04 -11.00
N LEU A 697 14.04 11.00 -10.66
CA LEU A 697 13.42 12.02 -9.80
C LEU A 697 13.96 12.02 -8.37
N ILE A 698 14.26 10.85 -7.80
CA ILE A 698 14.85 10.71 -6.47
C ILE A 698 16.30 11.22 -6.48
N GLN A 699 17.10 10.83 -7.48
CA GLN A 699 18.48 11.29 -7.64
C GLN A 699 18.54 12.80 -7.88
N TYR A 700 17.70 13.34 -8.77
CA TYR A 700 17.58 14.78 -8.98
C TYR A 700 17.28 15.50 -7.66
N ARG A 701 16.37 14.95 -6.85
CA ARG A 701 16.02 15.53 -5.55
C ARG A 701 17.19 15.48 -4.56
N ARG A 702 17.96 14.39 -4.52
CA ARG A 702 19.17 14.25 -3.69
C ARG A 702 20.25 15.25 -4.11
N ALA A 703 20.47 15.45 -5.41
CA ALA A 703 21.39 16.47 -5.92
C ALA A 703 21.04 17.87 -5.41
N GLN A 704 19.73 18.20 -5.37
CA GLN A 704 19.28 19.47 -4.80
C GLN A 704 19.52 19.56 -3.28
N MET A 705 19.44 18.45 -2.55
CA MET A 705 19.73 18.42 -1.11
C MET A 705 21.21 18.59 -0.81
N ILE A 706 22.09 17.95 -1.60
CA ILE A 706 23.55 18.11 -1.51
C ILE A 706 23.94 19.56 -1.79
N LYS A 707 23.42 20.15 -2.88
CA LYS A 707 23.67 21.57 -3.21
C LYS A 707 23.26 22.54 -2.09
N ARG A 708 22.29 22.16 -1.27
CA ARG A 708 21.79 22.96 -0.14
C ARG A 708 22.49 22.65 1.19
N GLY A 709 23.46 21.73 1.21
CA GLY A 709 24.15 21.29 2.43
C GLY A 709 23.25 20.52 3.41
N ILE A 710 22.15 19.93 2.92
CA ILE A 710 21.23 19.12 3.73
C ILE A 710 21.77 17.67 3.85
N VAL A 711 22.40 17.19 2.78
CA VAL A 711 23.04 15.88 2.70
C VAL A 711 24.52 16.12 2.39
N ASN A 712 25.40 15.59 3.24
CA ASN A 712 26.87 15.72 3.09
C ASN A 712 27.51 14.46 2.48
N GLU A 713 26.69 13.59 1.90
CA GLU A 713 27.10 12.33 1.27
C GLU A 713 27.09 12.44 -0.25
N GLU A 714 27.58 11.38 -0.92
CA GLU A 714 27.57 11.26 -2.38
C GLU A 714 26.16 11.19 -2.98
N LEU A 715 26.04 11.60 -4.24
CA LEU A 715 24.79 11.61 -5.00
C LEU A 715 24.28 10.19 -5.27
N SER A 716 25.17 9.27 -5.60
CA SER A 716 24.84 7.85 -5.80
C SER A 716 25.38 7.07 -4.62
N VAL A 717 24.52 6.30 -3.96
CA VAL A 717 24.90 5.41 -2.85
C VAL A 717 24.21 4.07 -3.10
N ASP A 718 24.82 2.98 -2.63
CA ASP A 718 24.25 1.63 -2.77
C ASP A 718 22.90 1.56 -2.03
N SER A 719 21.81 1.58 -2.80
CA SER A 719 20.47 1.61 -2.23
C SER A 719 20.10 0.28 -1.58
N HIS A 720 20.67 -0.84 -2.05
CA HIS A 720 20.41 -2.17 -1.52
C HIS A 720 21.09 -2.35 -0.17
N LEU A 721 22.35 -1.95 -0.03
CA LEU A 721 23.05 -1.98 1.25
C LEU A 721 22.40 -1.05 2.29
N ARG A 722 21.95 0.14 1.86
CA ARG A 722 21.18 1.06 2.73
C ARG A 722 19.86 0.42 3.17
N ARG A 723 19.20 -0.34 2.30
CA ARG A 723 17.97 -1.07 2.61
C ARG A 723 18.22 -2.22 3.60
N GLU A 724 19.26 -3.02 3.40
CA GLU A 724 19.65 -4.10 4.32
C GLU A 724 19.99 -3.58 5.73
N ASN A 725 20.67 -2.43 5.80
CA ASN A 725 20.95 -1.72 7.06
C ASN A 725 19.73 -0.99 7.63
N GLY A 726 18.56 -1.18 7.03
CA GLY A 726 17.30 -0.60 7.44
C GLY A 726 17.24 0.92 7.25
N SER A 727 18.10 1.58 6.49
CA SER A 727 18.02 3.04 6.28
C SER A 727 16.92 3.46 5.31
N CYS A 728 16.42 2.55 4.49
CA CYS A 728 15.36 2.83 3.52
C CYS A 728 13.96 2.53 4.08
N PRO A 729 12.92 3.29 3.68
CA PRO A 729 11.54 2.93 3.99
C PRO A 729 11.18 1.55 3.44
N LEU A 730 10.34 0.81 4.17
CA LEU A 730 9.89 -0.52 3.76
C LEU A 730 9.13 -0.46 2.44
N MET A 731 9.46 -1.40 1.56
CA MET A 731 8.75 -1.56 0.30
C MET A 731 7.47 -2.38 0.52
N PRO A 732 6.42 -2.18 -0.31
CA PRO A 732 5.18 -2.95 -0.20
C PRO A 732 5.37 -4.47 -0.19
N GLU A 733 6.42 -4.99 -0.83
CA GLU A 733 6.75 -6.42 -0.82
C GLU A 733 7.34 -6.90 0.53
N GLU A 734 8.00 -6.02 1.30
CA GLU A 734 8.59 -6.35 2.61
C GLU A 734 7.56 -6.28 3.73
N ASP A 735 6.62 -5.33 3.62
CA ASP A 735 5.41 -5.33 4.43
C ASP A 735 4.66 -6.67 4.28
N ARG A 736 4.71 -7.27 3.09
CA ARG A 736 4.11 -8.60 2.83
C ARG A 736 4.81 -9.74 3.58
N ASN A 737 6.13 -9.79 3.62
CA ASN A 737 6.86 -10.92 4.25
C ASN A 737 7.07 -10.75 5.76
N ASN A 738 7.35 -9.54 6.26
CA ASN A 738 7.55 -9.31 7.70
C ASN A 738 6.23 -9.18 8.49
N ILE A 739 5.14 -8.77 7.83
CA ILE A 739 3.85 -8.46 8.48
C ILE A 739 2.70 -9.32 7.91
N GLY A 740 2.82 -9.91 6.71
CA GLY A 740 1.85 -10.87 6.18
C GLY A 740 1.74 -12.16 7.02
N GLY A 741 2.73 -12.41 7.87
CA GLY A 741 2.65 -13.39 8.94
C GLY A 741 1.74 -12.99 10.11
N ILE A 742 0.97 -11.87 10.07
CA ILE A 742 0.28 -11.29 11.26
C ILE A 742 -1.26 -11.18 11.11
N GLY A 743 -1.85 -11.29 9.92
CA GLY A 743 -3.31 -11.44 9.74
C GLY A 743 -4.14 -10.24 10.23
N VAL A 744 -3.79 -9.03 9.77
CA VAL A 744 -4.38 -7.76 10.24
C VAL A 744 -4.99 -6.99 9.07
N ALA A 745 -6.15 -6.35 9.28
CA ALA A 745 -6.73 -5.41 8.33
C ALA A 745 -5.83 -4.18 8.19
N PHE A 746 -5.26 -3.98 7.00
CA PHE A 746 -4.43 -2.83 6.68
C PHE A 746 -5.31 -1.59 6.43
N VAL A 747 -5.09 -0.53 7.22
CA VAL A 747 -5.71 0.76 6.95
C VAL A 747 -4.58 1.77 6.72
N ASN A 748 -4.46 2.22 5.47
CA ASN A 748 -3.64 3.38 5.13
C ASN A 748 -4.31 4.63 5.72
N VAL A 749 -4.14 4.86 7.02
CA VAL A 749 -4.42 6.16 7.61
C VAL A 749 -3.19 7.02 7.39
N VAL A 750 -3.33 8.08 6.60
CA VAL A 750 -2.28 9.08 6.39
C VAL A 750 -2.07 9.85 7.70
N VAL A 751 -1.35 9.27 8.66
CA VAL A 751 -0.93 9.94 9.89
C VAL A 751 0.48 10.51 9.66
N LYS A 752 0.55 11.59 8.89
CA LYS A 752 1.79 12.31 8.59
C LYS A 752 2.19 13.21 9.76
N LEU A 753 2.53 12.63 10.92
CA LEU A 753 2.71 13.41 12.16
C LEU A 753 3.96 13.09 13.00
N TRP A 754 4.71 12.02 12.72
CA TRP A 754 5.61 11.45 13.73
C TRP A 754 7.12 11.41 13.39
N SER A 755 7.54 11.48 12.12
CA SER A 755 8.94 11.16 11.75
C SER A 755 10.01 12.17 12.22
N ILE A 756 9.69 13.46 12.37
CA ILE A 756 10.69 14.48 12.78
C ILE A 756 10.71 14.66 14.31
N THR A 757 9.62 14.31 15.00
CA THR A 757 9.51 14.49 16.45
C THR A 757 10.24 13.40 17.24
N ALA A 758 10.31 12.17 16.71
CA ALA A 758 10.97 11.04 17.37
C ALA A 758 12.49 11.23 17.54
N LEU A 759 13.18 11.76 16.53
CA LEU A 759 14.64 12.02 16.57
C LEU A 759 15.08 12.98 17.68
N CYS A 760 14.17 13.83 18.18
CA CYS A 760 14.50 14.84 19.18
C CYS A 760 14.31 14.36 20.64
N CYS A 761 13.59 13.26 20.86
CA CYS A 761 13.00 12.95 22.18
C CYS A 761 13.46 11.65 22.82
N PHE A 762 14.29 10.89 22.12
CA PHE A 762 14.86 9.64 22.60
C PHE A 762 16.40 9.70 22.52
N PRO A 763 17.09 10.30 23.51
CA PRO A 763 18.55 10.27 23.55
C PRO A 763 19.03 8.84 23.82
N GLY A 764 19.75 8.24 22.87
CA GLY A 764 20.30 6.88 22.97
C GLY A 764 19.64 5.84 22.06
N ILE A 765 18.58 6.20 21.34
CA ILE A 765 18.04 5.36 20.27
C ILE A 765 18.68 5.83 18.96
N VAL A 766 19.55 4.99 18.39
CA VAL A 766 19.84 5.05 16.95
C VAL A 766 18.48 4.90 16.29
N VAL A 767 17.94 5.99 15.74
CA VAL A 767 16.72 5.94 14.93
C VAL A 767 17.13 5.27 13.62
N PHE A 768 17.22 3.94 13.64
CA PHE A 768 16.70 3.13 12.56
C PHE A 768 15.28 3.65 12.27
N PRO A 769 14.73 3.53 11.06
CA PRO A 769 13.31 3.77 10.81
C PRO A 769 12.51 2.69 11.54
N VAL A 770 12.52 2.77 12.86
CA VAL A 770 11.74 1.99 13.78
C VAL A 770 10.34 2.55 13.64
N PHE A 771 9.52 1.79 12.92
CA PHE A 771 8.17 1.45 13.31
C PHE A 771 7.50 2.49 14.22
N ASN A 772 6.75 3.44 13.63
CA ASN A 772 5.59 3.97 14.36
C ASN A 772 4.47 2.93 14.25
N VAL A 773 4.70 1.77 14.85
CA VAL A 773 3.68 0.74 15.07
C VAL A 773 2.91 1.19 16.30
N TRP A 774 1.79 1.86 16.07
CA TRP A 774 0.81 2.03 17.12
C TRP A 774 -0.02 0.75 17.18
N VAL A 775 0.32 -0.14 18.11
CA VAL A 775 -0.62 -1.16 18.61
C VAL A 775 -1.42 -0.45 19.69
N GLN A 776 -2.74 -0.32 19.50
CA GLN A 776 -3.61 0.30 20.49
C GLN A 776 -4.90 -0.47 20.71
#